data_AF-A0A954XSM1-F1
#
_entry.id   AF-A0A954XSM1-F1
#
_cell.length_a   1.000
_cell.length_b   1.000
_cell.length_c   1.000
_cell.angle_alpha   90.00
_cell.angle_beta   90.00
_cell.angle_gamma   90.00
#
_symmetry.space_group_name_H-M   'P 1'
#
loop_
_entity.id
_entity.type
_entity.pdbx_description
1 polymer ?
#
loop_
_entity_poly.entity_id
_entity_poly.type
_entity_poly.pdbx_seq_one_letter_code
_entity_poly.pdbx_strand_id
1 'polypeptide(L)'
;MKRIAVFRTRLTLLAAWAALWAGSTVAAELNMINDMVLDANALLMPANATYGRAINGVSFQTESLLTVGDYQYATWYHLGGNEDVYAGRRAISGTAWEVLDTGANMVNGDANAWDAHNVISMGVAGDGSLHLMWDMHGNTLRYIDTAAGAATSGAWNGSLFGAERNALNVGGSTLGGVTYPRFLTDPATGDMMLTYRTGGSGNGDMQFATRDDATGLWNAPHEIINGTDSTYVYTDAYGAPSDNRNAYLNGIDIDSTGRLHTTWTWREQATGSSNHDIAYAYSDDGGDTWRNNAGAVVGTAGNPVDYGSPGITVVPMDRGNTLMNQQTQAVDADGRVHAIMWHKTDEAAPVTGFTTAPAAYFHYMRDPVTGAWSRNELPTEREVGSRPDVAYDENGNLYVAYLSPSENDPGGYYTNGDLIIAAASKATGYADWQIVSTDTRDFAGEPFIDQRRLLNSGVVSVVIQENDANEPGATGTPLRVLEYNKLANLVVWVGDDAGTWSTSGGTDWDNDNDDVGDVQFANGFRATFDDGASSFNVNVATPVAPAASEFRNTVGHNYMLTGQGIGGSGGLQMTGGGAVTLANGTNTYTGDTTIDNGVLNLVGSASIAASPNINVAAGASLNASGAASGGLTLNIQTLAIAGQVAGNIEATNGSAVHVNAANAVLGNVVGSSNSLVTGAGSIAGSLQLQSGARLQVGGLGLPASMQPNITVIDDFSGDLSAYADTRILDAHGGTPNDYQWQVSGGALEIATSNYIGIEQAALTRTDVTLGVGQELLADYDHANLDSQDIGLYVGAGTPTPDVRADYVTIYVRNSGQVYSRGFDGSSEFNLVSGGSPGTLDSLFIARVDENTFELGYYSNGLRNIVATRDVGNTAIGDAIGFYSDVRNAGVRGQFDNLRIQGEDFLVAGETLLVDGDVTLSADTTLALDVFNPLIGDRLEVGGHLTAAGTIEVLLDAAAATPTLGDVFDVLDFASASGAFNAYQLPSLDAGLAWSVTDLLVTGELSVVTDVDLDNDGLVTGSDFLAIQRSNPALIAEWQRQLGNQLVAPTPARAQPVPEPTAAVICSLLASAVVALRQFIATR
;
A
#
# COMPACT_ATOMS: atom_id res chain seq x y z
N MET A 1 -16.49 14.31 -19.30
CA MET A 1 -16.21 15.26 -18.19
C MET A 1 -17.16 15.17 -16.99
N LYS A 2 -18.49 14.96 -17.12
CA LYS A 2 -19.38 14.73 -15.95
C LYS A 2 -19.20 13.37 -15.24
N ARG A 3 -18.55 12.39 -15.90
CA ARG A 3 -18.27 11.04 -15.34
C ARG A 3 -17.03 10.97 -14.43
N ILE A 4 -16.08 11.90 -14.55
CA ILE A 4 -14.81 11.89 -13.79
C ILE A 4 -14.96 12.56 -12.41
N ALA A 5 -15.91 13.50 -12.27
CA ALA A 5 -16.18 14.18 -11.00
C ALA A 5 -16.92 13.31 -9.97
N VAL A 6 -17.70 12.32 -10.42
CA VAL A 6 -18.39 11.35 -9.55
C VAL A 6 -17.42 10.28 -9.03
N PHE A 7 -16.35 10.01 -9.77
CA PHE A 7 -15.32 9.03 -9.42
C PHE A 7 -14.45 9.47 -8.22
N ARG A 8 -14.10 10.76 -8.13
CA ARG A 8 -13.27 11.29 -7.03
C ARG A 8 -13.97 11.38 -5.67
N THR A 9 -15.30 11.55 -5.65
CA THR A 9 -16.07 11.64 -4.39
C THR A 9 -16.48 10.26 -3.86
N ARG A 10 -16.55 9.24 -4.72
CA ARG A 10 -16.91 7.85 -4.35
C ARG A 10 -15.72 7.01 -3.90
N LEU A 11 -14.53 7.22 -4.47
CA LEU A 11 -13.30 6.57 -4.00
C LEU A 11 -12.95 6.92 -2.54
N THR A 12 -13.25 8.16 -2.12
CA THR A 12 -13.01 8.62 -0.74
C THR A 12 -13.94 8.02 0.31
N LEU A 13 -15.11 7.48 -0.08
CA LEU A 13 -16.07 6.84 0.83
C LEU A 13 -15.88 5.31 0.88
N LEU A 14 -15.53 4.68 -0.24
CA LEU A 14 -15.09 3.29 -0.29
C LEU A 14 -13.74 3.08 0.42
N ALA A 15 -12.81 4.03 0.33
CA ALA A 15 -11.57 4.00 1.12
C ALA A 15 -11.82 4.11 2.63
N ALA A 16 -12.84 4.87 3.06
CA ALA A 16 -13.21 4.95 4.47
C ALA A 16 -13.84 3.65 5.00
N TRP A 17 -14.55 2.88 4.15
CA TRP A 17 -15.12 1.58 4.51
C TRP A 17 -14.11 0.42 4.38
N ALA A 18 -13.22 0.44 3.39
CA ALA A 18 -12.10 -0.49 3.32
C ALA A 18 -11.08 -0.26 4.46
N ALA A 19 -10.90 0.98 4.91
CA ALA A 19 -10.08 1.30 6.09
C ALA A 19 -10.70 0.81 7.42
N LEU A 20 -12.00 0.49 7.45
CA LEU A 20 -12.68 -0.17 8.58
C LEU A 20 -12.50 -1.70 8.58
N TRP A 21 -11.98 -2.27 7.50
CA TRP A 21 -11.84 -3.73 7.28
C TRP A 21 -10.41 -4.19 6.98
N ALA A 22 -9.53 -3.29 6.59
CA ALA A 22 -8.12 -3.49 6.87
C ALA A 22 -8.04 -3.58 8.40
N GLY A 23 -7.86 -4.79 8.93
CA GLY A 23 -7.43 -4.95 10.31
C GLY A 23 -6.16 -4.12 10.44
N SER A 24 -6.29 -2.88 10.92
CA SER A 24 -5.14 -2.11 11.32
C SER A 24 -4.64 -2.85 12.55
N THR A 25 -3.62 -3.69 12.34
CA THR A 25 -2.63 -3.86 13.38
C THR A 25 -2.36 -2.47 13.90
N VAL A 26 -2.49 -2.23 15.21
CA VAL A 26 -1.92 -1.01 15.79
C VAL A 26 -0.42 -1.24 15.74
N ALA A 27 0.14 -1.16 14.52
CA ALA A 27 1.55 -1.22 14.27
C ALA A 27 2.15 -0.11 15.11
N ALA A 28 3.26 -0.42 15.75
CA ALA A 28 3.88 0.54 16.64
C ALA A 28 4.40 1.70 15.80
N GLU A 29 3.71 2.84 15.80
CA GLU A 29 4.10 3.98 14.96
C GLU A 29 5.09 4.91 15.68
N LEU A 30 6.03 5.45 14.91
CA LEU A 30 6.93 6.51 15.36
C LEU A 30 6.23 7.86 15.30
N ASN A 31 6.26 8.57 16.42
CA ASN A 31 5.76 9.94 16.50
C ASN A 31 6.86 10.92 16.11
N MET A 32 6.70 11.61 14.98
CA MET A 32 7.59 12.70 14.57
C MET A 32 7.50 13.86 15.57
N ILE A 33 8.64 14.30 16.07
CA ILE A 33 8.77 15.39 17.05
C ILE A 33 9.39 16.66 16.47
N ASN A 34 10.25 16.55 15.45
CA ASN A 34 10.80 17.70 14.74
C ASN A 34 10.98 17.39 13.24
N ASP A 35 10.68 18.37 12.39
CA ASP A 35 11.02 18.39 10.97
C ASP A 35 11.85 19.64 10.69
N MET A 36 13.14 19.48 10.48
CA MET A 36 14.10 20.57 10.32
C MET A 36 14.65 20.60 8.90
N VAL A 37 14.63 21.77 8.27
CA VAL A 37 15.39 22.02 7.04
C VAL A 37 16.79 22.49 7.44
N LEU A 38 17.78 21.64 7.21
CA LEU A 38 19.19 21.92 7.45
C LEU A 38 19.71 22.96 6.45
N ASP A 39 19.37 22.78 5.18
CA ASP A 39 19.64 23.71 4.10
C ASP A 39 18.56 23.58 3.03
N ALA A 40 17.96 24.70 2.62
CA ALA A 40 16.93 24.71 1.57
C ALA A 40 17.53 24.61 0.16
N ASN A 41 18.84 24.76 0.02
CA ASN A 41 19.56 24.82 -1.24
C ASN A 41 20.76 23.85 -1.23
N ALA A 42 20.59 22.67 -0.62
CA ALA A 42 21.58 21.60 -0.68
C ALA A 42 21.66 21.07 -2.12
N LEU A 43 22.86 20.74 -2.58
CA LEU A 43 23.12 20.24 -3.92
C LEU A 43 22.38 18.92 -4.15
N LEU A 44 21.52 18.89 -5.16
CA LEU A 44 21.03 17.69 -5.81
C LEU A 44 21.60 17.69 -7.24
N MET A 45 22.33 16.63 -7.60
CA MET A 45 22.97 16.57 -8.91
C MET A 45 21.93 16.41 -10.03
N PRO A 46 22.29 16.67 -11.30
CA PRO A 46 21.42 16.42 -12.44
C PRO A 46 20.86 14.99 -12.49
N ALA A 47 19.69 14.80 -13.10
CA ALA A 47 19.10 13.47 -13.31
C ALA A 47 19.98 12.51 -14.14
N ASN A 48 20.93 13.02 -14.92
CA ASN A 48 21.90 12.23 -15.69
C ASN A 48 23.26 12.09 -14.99
N ALA A 49 23.37 12.45 -13.71
CA ALA A 49 24.58 12.26 -12.92
C ALA A 49 24.98 10.78 -12.88
N THR A 50 26.29 10.56 -12.87
CA THR A 50 26.86 9.22 -12.88
C THR A 50 26.76 8.60 -11.49
N TYR A 51 26.21 7.38 -11.42
CA TYR A 51 26.09 6.56 -10.20
C TYR A 51 25.08 7.04 -9.16
N GLY A 52 24.22 8.01 -9.49
CA GLY A 52 23.19 8.55 -8.62
C GLY A 52 23.25 10.06 -8.58
N ARG A 53 22.23 10.70 -7.98
CA ARG A 53 22.15 12.17 -7.94
C ARG A 53 22.16 12.79 -6.53
N ALA A 54 21.84 12.01 -5.51
CA ALA A 54 21.75 12.48 -4.13
C ALA A 54 23.10 12.43 -3.41
N ILE A 55 24.02 13.32 -3.78
CA ILE A 55 25.38 13.35 -3.20
C ILE A 55 25.41 13.54 -1.67
N ASN A 56 24.37 14.15 -1.09
CA ASN A 56 24.24 14.39 0.35
C ASN A 56 23.46 13.29 1.09
N GLY A 57 23.42 12.09 0.53
CA GLY A 57 22.72 10.95 1.10
C GLY A 57 22.96 9.70 0.28
N VAL A 58 24.16 9.13 0.35
CA VAL A 58 24.48 7.78 -0.16
C VAL A 58 25.24 7.03 0.94
N SER A 59 24.90 5.77 1.21
CA SER A 59 25.37 4.83 2.25
C SER A 59 26.87 4.79 2.53
N PHE A 60 27.70 5.30 1.62
CA PHE A 60 29.14 5.42 1.81
C PHE A 60 29.63 6.82 2.19
N GLN A 61 28.70 7.72 2.50
CA GLN A 61 28.91 8.99 3.19
C GLN A 61 28.83 8.77 4.70
N THR A 62 29.97 8.57 5.34
CA THR A 62 30.03 8.23 6.77
C THR A 62 30.91 9.24 7.54
N GLU A 63 30.40 10.07 8.45
CA GLU A 63 28.97 10.30 8.77
C GLU A 63 28.42 11.55 8.08
N SER A 64 27.18 11.49 7.63
CA SER A 64 26.42 12.65 7.14
C SER A 64 25.78 13.44 8.30
N LEU A 65 25.46 12.76 9.40
CA LEU A 65 24.85 13.28 10.62
C LEU A 65 25.44 12.55 11.85
N LEU A 66 25.90 13.29 12.86
CA LEU A 66 26.53 12.70 14.04
C LEU A 66 26.27 13.52 15.31
N THR A 67 25.85 12.88 16.40
CA THR A 67 25.77 13.52 17.72
C THR A 67 27.03 13.30 18.56
N VAL A 68 27.58 14.38 19.13
CA VAL A 68 28.71 14.34 20.07
C VAL A 68 28.41 15.25 21.26
N GLY A 69 28.24 14.65 22.45
CA GLY A 69 27.84 15.39 23.65
C GLY A 69 26.49 16.07 23.45
N ASP A 70 26.44 17.37 23.70
CA ASP A 70 25.20 18.18 23.62
C ASP A 70 24.91 18.75 22.22
N TYR A 71 25.70 18.36 21.21
CA TYR A 71 25.58 18.90 19.86
C TYR A 71 25.42 17.79 18.82
N GLN A 72 24.66 18.10 17.78
CA GLN A 72 24.57 17.31 16.56
C GLN A 72 25.24 18.06 15.41
N TYR A 73 25.97 17.36 14.56
CA TYR A 73 26.75 17.89 13.44
C TYR A 73 26.29 17.27 12.13
N ALA A 74 26.37 18.02 11.04
CA ALA A 74 26.08 17.53 9.70
C ALA A 74 27.00 18.19 8.67
N THR A 75 27.29 17.49 7.57
CA THR A 75 28.05 18.02 6.44
C THR A 75 27.40 17.68 5.12
N TRP A 76 27.38 18.64 4.20
CA TRP A 76 26.75 18.51 2.89
C TRP A 76 27.38 19.46 1.88
N TYR A 77 27.14 19.21 0.61
CA TYR A 77 27.40 20.14 -0.48
C TYR A 77 26.22 21.11 -0.62
N HIS A 78 26.51 22.40 -0.57
CA HIS A 78 25.56 23.47 -0.89
C HIS A 78 25.60 23.77 -2.39
N LEU A 79 24.44 24.02 -3.01
CA LEU A 79 24.41 24.49 -4.39
C LEU A 79 24.84 25.98 -4.45
N GLY A 80 26.15 26.18 -4.60
CA GLY A 80 26.78 27.50 -4.71
C GLY A 80 27.36 27.79 -6.09
N GLY A 81 28.42 28.59 -6.13
CA GLY A 81 29.17 28.84 -7.36
C GLY A 81 30.21 27.77 -7.69
N ASN A 82 30.65 26.99 -6.68
CA ASN A 82 31.62 25.89 -6.81
C ASN A 82 31.21 24.65 -5.99
N GLU A 83 29.91 24.44 -5.72
CA GLU A 83 29.44 23.29 -4.93
C GLU A 83 30.19 23.17 -3.58
N ASP A 84 30.02 24.20 -2.75
CA ASP A 84 30.82 24.42 -1.56
C ASP A 84 30.46 23.42 -0.45
N VAL A 85 31.46 22.96 0.31
CA VAL A 85 31.30 22.04 1.44
C VAL A 85 30.89 22.81 2.67
N TYR A 86 29.69 22.54 3.18
CA TYR A 86 29.13 23.17 4.36
C TYR A 86 29.20 22.24 5.57
N ALA A 87 29.37 22.84 6.75
CA ALA A 87 29.30 22.17 8.03
C ALA A 87 28.28 22.88 8.92
N GLY A 88 27.38 22.09 9.52
CA GLY A 88 26.37 22.54 10.46
C GLY A 88 26.57 21.95 11.84
N ARG A 89 26.24 22.69 12.89
CA ARG A 89 25.99 22.13 14.21
C ARG A 89 24.72 22.70 14.84
N ARG A 90 24.05 21.94 15.70
CA ARG A 90 23.00 22.44 16.58
C ARG A 90 23.12 21.87 17.99
N ALA A 91 22.66 22.60 18.99
CA ALA A 91 22.46 22.03 20.31
C ALA A 91 21.26 21.07 20.27
N ILE A 92 21.37 19.88 20.85
CA ILE A 92 20.28 18.87 20.85
C ILE A 92 19.02 19.32 21.61
N SER A 93 19.16 20.34 22.46
CA SER A 93 18.07 20.98 23.19
C SER A 93 17.22 21.94 22.33
N GLY A 94 17.62 22.17 21.07
CA GLY A 94 16.90 23.03 20.13
C GLY A 94 16.96 22.52 18.69
N THR A 95 16.38 23.31 17.79
CA THR A 95 16.22 22.97 16.36
C THR A 95 16.96 23.92 15.42
N ALA A 96 17.64 24.93 15.96
CA ALA A 96 18.36 25.92 15.17
C ALA A 96 19.80 25.46 14.85
N TRP A 97 20.13 25.43 13.56
CA TRP A 97 21.45 25.08 13.05
C TRP A 97 22.34 26.31 12.90
N GLU A 98 23.57 26.22 13.42
CA GLU A 98 24.69 27.11 13.12
C GLU A 98 25.43 26.53 11.90
N VAL A 99 25.43 27.22 10.77
CA VAL A 99 26.01 26.75 9.51
C VAL A 99 27.21 27.60 9.12
N LEU A 100 28.27 26.96 8.61
CA LEU A 100 29.41 27.64 8.01
C LEU A 100 29.81 26.97 6.70
N ASP A 101 30.29 27.80 5.78
CA ASP A 101 31.07 27.38 4.62
C ASP A 101 32.50 27.06 5.08
N THR A 102 32.98 25.86 4.77
CA THR A 102 34.33 25.41 5.17
C THR A 102 35.44 26.02 4.32
N GLY A 103 35.09 26.62 3.17
CA GLY A 103 36.02 27.09 2.14
C GLY A 103 36.54 25.99 1.22
N ALA A 104 36.11 24.73 1.43
CA ALA A 104 36.35 23.62 0.54
C ALA A 104 35.21 23.50 -0.50
N ASN A 105 35.52 22.92 -1.65
CA ASN A 105 34.61 22.81 -2.79
C ASN A 105 34.72 21.45 -3.48
N MET A 106 33.72 21.11 -4.31
CA MET A 106 33.79 19.97 -5.22
C MET A 106 34.64 20.33 -6.45
N VAL A 107 35.62 19.49 -6.77
CA VAL A 107 36.49 19.68 -7.95
C VAL A 107 36.49 18.44 -8.83
N ASN A 108 36.66 17.26 -8.23
CA ASN A 108 36.74 16.00 -8.97
C ASN A 108 35.34 15.54 -9.41
N GLY A 109 34.32 15.68 -8.57
CA GLY A 109 32.96 15.20 -8.80
C GLY A 109 32.23 15.93 -9.93
N ASP A 110 32.46 17.23 -10.11
CA ASP A 110 31.87 18.03 -11.21
C ASP A 110 32.73 18.04 -12.49
N ALA A 111 33.94 17.47 -12.46
CA ALA A 111 34.88 17.62 -13.59
C ALA A 111 34.36 17.03 -14.91
N ASN A 112 33.62 15.91 -14.89
CA ASN A 112 33.13 15.24 -16.09
C ASN A 112 31.86 14.40 -15.79
N ALA A 113 30.70 15.05 -15.76
CA ALA A 113 29.36 14.44 -15.70
C ALA A 113 28.84 14.01 -14.31
N TRP A 114 29.21 14.74 -13.25
CA TRP A 114 28.66 14.60 -11.89
C TRP A 114 28.80 13.19 -11.31
N ASP A 115 29.77 12.98 -10.42
CA ASP A 115 30.06 11.67 -9.82
C ASP A 115 29.57 11.58 -8.37
N ALA A 116 28.57 10.73 -8.12
CA ALA A 116 27.98 10.54 -6.78
C ALA A 116 28.92 9.85 -5.77
N HIS A 117 30.07 9.31 -6.20
CA HIS A 117 31.03 8.70 -5.27
C HIS A 117 31.83 9.73 -4.46
N ASN A 118 31.80 10.99 -4.86
CA ASN A 118 32.61 12.09 -4.35
C ASN A 118 32.05 12.70 -3.05
N VAL A 119 31.53 11.87 -2.16
CA VAL A 119 30.86 12.24 -0.90
C VAL A 119 31.77 12.95 0.10
N ILE A 120 31.17 13.55 1.15
CA ILE A 120 31.87 14.09 2.32
C ILE A 120 31.76 13.10 3.48
N SER A 121 32.88 12.62 3.99
CA SER A 121 32.95 11.82 5.21
C SER A 121 33.41 12.68 6.39
N MET A 122 32.64 12.66 7.47
CA MET A 122 32.93 13.39 8.72
C MET A 122 33.24 12.43 9.85
N GLY A 123 34.24 12.78 10.66
CA GLY A 123 34.51 12.13 11.95
C GLY A 123 34.87 13.14 13.03
N VAL A 124 34.66 12.77 14.30
CA VAL A 124 35.01 13.59 15.46
C VAL A 124 35.86 12.77 16.43
N ALA A 125 37.07 13.24 16.72
CA ALA A 125 38.01 12.58 17.62
C ALA A 125 37.62 12.72 19.10
N GLY A 126 38.22 11.92 19.98
CA GLY A 126 38.05 12.02 21.43
C GLY A 126 38.41 13.41 21.99
N ASP A 127 39.45 14.03 21.45
CA ASP A 127 39.86 15.41 21.77
C ASP A 127 38.88 16.49 21.25
N GLY A 128 37.86 16.10 20.47
CA GLY A 128 36.85 16.97 19.88
C GLY A 128 37.27 17.70 18.59
N SER A 129 38.35 17.31 17.92
CA SER A 129 38.64 17.79 16.56
C SER A 129 37.70 17.15 15.52
N LEU A 130 37.23 17.96 14.57
CA LEU A 130 36.47 17.50 13.41
C LEU A 130 37.43 17.17 12.26
N HIS A 131 37.10 16.12 11.52
CA HIS A 131 37.89 15.59 10.41
C HIS A 131 36.99 15.41 9.20
N LEU A 132 37.31 16.06 8.08
CA LEU A 132 36.56 15.94 6.83
C LEU A 132 37.44 15.42 5.71
N MET A 133 36.92 14.45 4.97
CA MET A 133 37.45 13.96 3.71
C MET A 133 36.37 14.03 2.65
N TRP A 134 36.68 14.54 1.46
CA TRP A 134 35.64 14.76 0.46
C TRP A 134 36.17 14.63 -0.96
N ASP A 135 35.24 14.49 -1.92
CA ASP A 135 35.53 14.66 -3.35
C ASP A 135 36.59 13.70 -3.93
N MET A 136 36.43 12.40 -3.67
CA MET A 136 37.39 11.38 -4.11
C MET A 136 36.73 10.11 -4.65
N HIS A 137 37.03 9.81 -5.92
CA HIS A 137 36.80 8.54 -6.59
C HIS A 137 38.06 8.11 -7.36
N GLY A 138 38.99 7.48 -6.64
CA GLY A 138 40.31 7.11 -7.16
C GLY A 138 41.28 8.29 -7.22
N ASN A 139 41.04 9.33 -6.42
CA ASN A 139 41.81 10.58 -6.46
C ASN A 139 42.90 10.65 -5.39
N THR A 140 43.69 11.72 -5.44
CA THR A 140 44.57 12.13 -4.35
C THR A 140 43.73 12.53 -3.14
N LEU A 141 44.21 12.20 -1.93
CA LEU A 141 43.54 12.58 -0.68
C LEU A 141 43.24 14.07 -0.64
N ARG A 142 42.01 14.43 -0.23
CA ARG A 142 41.61 15.76 0.19
C ARG A 142 41.11 15.69 1.63
N TYR A 143 41.82 16.36 2.53
CA TYR A 143 41.59 16.23 3.97
C TYR A 143 41.81 17.56 4.69
N ILE A 144 40.87 17.90 5.58
CA ILE A 144 40.96 19.01 6.53
C ILE A 144 40.61 18.51 7.92
N ASP A 145 41.21 19.16 8.91
CA ASP A 145 40.86 18.98 10.32
C ASP A 145 40.76 20.32 11.03
N THR A 146 40.29 20.27 12.27
CA THR A 146 40.24 21.41 13.19
C THR A 146 41.25 21.22 14.32
N ALA A 147 41.44 22.28 15.13
CA ALA A 147 42.10 22.11 16.43
C ALA A 147 41.25 21.25 17.38
N ALA A 148 41.88 20.66 18.39
CA ALA A 148 41.20 19.96 19.48
C ALA A 148 40.17 20.87 20.18
N GLY A 149 39.07 20.27 20.63
CA GLY A 149 37.96 20.95 21.30
C GLY A 149 37.00 21.71 20.37
N ALA A 150 37.21 21.67 19.06
CA ALA A 150 36.40 22.39 18.07
C ALA A 150 34.92 22.00 18.12
N ALA A 151 34.62 20.71 18.21
CA ALA A 151 33.26 20.20 18.35
C ALA A 151 32.65 20.65 19.68
N THR A 152 33.36 20.45 20.80
CA THR A 152 32.78 20.56 22.15
C THR A 152 32.73 21.96 22.74
N SER A 153 33.69 22.82 22.42
CA SER A 153 33.82 24.17 23.01
C SER A 153 34.31 25.24 22.03
N GLY A 154 34.63 24.85 20.79
CA GLY A 154 35.11 25.75 19.75
C GLY A 154 34.07 26.76 19.29
N ALA A 155 34.57 27.92 18.84
CA ALA A 155 33.75 28.92 18.18
C ALA A 155 33.41 28.46 16.75
N TRP A 156 32.12 28.38 16.42
CA TRP A 156 31.65 27.96 15.09
C TRP A 156 31.63 29.14 14.12
N ASN A 157 32.69 29.28 13.33
CA ASN A 157 32.84 30.34 12.33
C ASN A 157 33.82 29.90 11.22
N GLY A 158 33.92 30.66 10.14
CA GLY A 158 34.74 30.31 8.97
C GLY A 158 36.26 30.19 9.18
N SER A 159 36.79 30.36 10.40
CA SER A 159 38.19 30.04 10.75
C SER A 159 38.33 28.70 11.47
N LEU A 160 37.26 27.90 11.55
CA LEU A 160 37.24 26.63 12.29
C LEU A 160 38.19 25.58 11.69
N PHE A 161 38.16 25.43 10.36
CA PHE A 161 38.93 24.43 9.64
C PHE A 161 40.32 24.93 9.25
N GLY A 162 41.29 24.01 9.30
CA GLY A 162 42.64 24.22 8.81
C GLY A 162 42.74 24.20 7.28
N ALA A 163 43.96 24.29 6.76
CA ALA A 163 44.22 24.19 5.32
C ALA A 163 44.08 22.75 4.80
N GLU A 164 43.59 22.60 3.57
CA GLU A 164 43.52 21.32 2.86
C GLU A 164 44.91 20.66 2.73
N ARG A 165 44.96 19.35 2.95
CA ARG A 165 46.15 18.52 2.83
C ARG A 165 45.86 17.25 2.03
N ASN A 166 46.91 16.72 1.40
CA ASN A 166 46.91 15.44 0.70
C ASN A 166 47.57 14.30 1.48
N ALA A 167 47.79 14.51 2.78
CA ALA A 167 48.36 13.57 3.73
C ALA A 167 47.58 13.64 5.05
N LEU A 168 47.53 12.53 5.78
CA LEU A 168 46.83 12.45 7.08
C LEU A 168 47.51 13.31 8.16
N ASN A 169 48.83 13.41 8.14
CA ASN A 169 49.60 14.24 9.07
C ASN A 169 50.26 15.42 8.35
N VAL A 170 50.45 16.53 9.07
CA VAL A 170 51.25 17.66 8.58
C VAL A 170 52.67 17.19 8.28
N GLY A 171 53.13 17.37 7.04
CA GLY A 171 54.44 16.90 6.57
C GLY A 171 54.51 15.39 6.28
N GLY A 172 53.37 14.69 6.30
CA GLY A 172 53.26 13.29 5.93
C GLY A 172 53.35 13.05 4.41
N SER A 173 53.26 11.77 4.02
CA SER A 173 53.30 11.36 2.61
C SER A 173 51.95 11.57 1.94
N THR A 174 51.98 11.97 0.67
CA THR A 174 50.78 12.07 -0.17
C THR A 174 50.12 10.70 -0.34
N LEU A 175 48.81 10.64 -0.11
CA LEU A 175 48.00 9.45 -0.37
C LEU A 175 47.22 9.62 -1.68
N GLY A 176 47.19 8.58 -2.51
CA GLY A 176 46.53 8.59 -3.82
C GLY A 176 45.65 7.36 -4.05
N GLY A 177 44.73 7.46 -5.00
CA GLY A 177 43.80 6.38 -5.35
C GLY A 177 42.64 6.19 -4.37
N VAL A 178 42.36 7.19 -3.52
CA VAL A 178 41.39 7.10 -2.41
C VAL A 178 39.94 7.12 -2.93
N THR A 179 39.09 6.27 -2.35
CA THR A 179 37.63 6.26 -2.53
C THR A 179 36.96 5.79 -1.22
N TYR A 180 35.76 6.29 -0.92
CA TYR A 180 34.93 5.89 0.24
C TYR A 180 35.66 5.96 1.60
N PRO A 181 36.23 7.11 2.00
CA PRO A 181 36.77 7.24 3.34
C PRO A 181 35.68 7.07 4.39
N ARG A 182 35.94 6.37 5.49
CA ARG A 182 35.02 6.23 6.63
C ARG A 182 35.75 6.43 7.93
N PHE A 183 35.21 7.29 8.78
CA PHE A 183 35.73 7.49 10.12
C PHE A 183 34.94 6.67 11.12
N LEU A 184 35.64 6.19 12.15
CA LEU A 184 35.06 5.59 13.34
C LEU A 184 35.83 6.12 14.54
N THR A 185 35.16 6.36 15.66
CA THR A 185 35.82 6.78 16.90
C THR A 185 35.50 5.77 17.98
N ASP A 186 36.54 5.23 18.60
CA ASP A 186 36.39 4.36 19.76
C ASP A 186 35.90 5.20 20.96
N PRO A 187 34.70 4.94 21.49
CA PRO A 187 34.16 5.70 22.61
C PRO A 187 34.92 5.47 23.92
N ALA A 188 35.67 4.38 24.06
CA ALA A 188 36.40 4.05 25.28
C ALA A 188 37.78 4.72 25.33
N THR A 189 38.48 4.82 24.20
CA THR A 189 39.84 5.38 24.11
C THR A 189 39.88 6.80 23.56
N GLY A 190 38.91 7.17 22.72
CA GLY A 190 38.93 8.41 21.95
C GLY A 190 39.72 8.32 20.65
N ASP A 191 40.42 7.21 20.41
CA ASP A 191 41.18 6.97 19.19
C ASP A 191 40.23 6.93 17.99
N MET A 192 40.69 7.47 16.85
CA MET A 192 39.94 7.38 15.61
C MET A 192 40.52 6.33 14.68
N MET A 193 39.67 5.77 13.84
CA MET A 193 40.01 4.84 12.79
C MET A 193 39.53 5.41 11.46
N LEU A 194 40.25 5.07 10.41
CA LEU A 194 39.93 5.44 9.05
C LEU A 194 40.00 4.18 8.18
N THR A 195 38.92 3.88 7.49
CA THR A 195 38.97 2.97 6.33
C THR A 195 38.84 3.75 5.04
N TYR A 196 39.46 3.26 3.97
CA TYR A 196 39.20 3.75 2.62
C TYR A 196 39.62 2.67 1.61
N ARG A 197 39.13 2.80 0.39
CA ARG A 197 39.51 1.91 -0.70
C ARG A 197 40.58 2.54 -1.57
N THR A 198 41.57 1.76 -1.98
CA THR A 198 42.50 2.09 -3.05
C THR A 198 42.22 1.28 -4.32
N GLY A 199 42.38 1.88 -5.50
CA GLY A 199 42.15 1.19 -6.77
C GLY A 199 40.75 1.41 -7.35
N GLY A 200 40.38 0.60 -8.35
CA GLY A 200 39.15 0.73 -9.13
C GLY A 200 38.13 -0.38 -8.81
N SER A 201 36.90 -0.26 -9.33
CA SER A 201 35.91 -1.35 -9.24
C SER A 201 36.39 -2.59 -10.02
N GLY A 202 36.22 -3.76 -9.41
CA GLY A 202 36.83 -5.03 -9.79
C GLY A 202 38.34 -5.15 -9.52
N ASN A 203 39.04 -4.18 -8.92
CA ASN A 203 40.50 -4.22 -8.68
C ASN A 203 40.93 -3.19 -7.61
N GLY A 204 40.66 -3.48 -6.33
CA GLY A 204 41.09 -2.57 -5.26
C GLY A 204 41.00 -3.14 -3.85
N ASP A 205 41.77 -2.52 -2.96
CA ASP A 205 42.11 -3.01 -1.63
C ASP A 205 41.57 -2.09 -0.55
N MET A 206 41.27 -2.65 0.61
CA MET A 206 40.81 -1.89 1.78
C MET A 206 42.01 -1.51 2.65
N GLN A 207 42.17 -0.21 2.82
CA GLN A 207 43.20 0.41 3.66
C GLN A 207 42.60 0.79 5.01
N PHE A 208 43.44 0.79 6.04
CA PHE A 208 43.10 1.11 7.41
C PHE A 208 44.19 1.97 8.05
N ALA A 209 43.80 2.93 8.89
CA ALA A 209 44.72 3.72 9.70
C ALA A 209 44.08 4.07 11.04
N THR A 210 44.89 4.23 12.08
CA THR A 210 44.46 4.70 13.41
C THR A 210 45.06 6.05 13.74
N ARG A 211 44.32 6.89 14.46
CA ARG A 211 44.76 8.15 15.06
C ARG A 211 44.74 7.99 16.57
N ASP A 212 45.92 8.14 17.16
CA ASP A 212 46.07 8.16 18.61
C ASP A 212 45.59 9.51 19.15
N ASP A 213 44.60 9.49 20.05
CA ASP A 213 43.97 10.70 20.60
C ASP A 213 44.93 11.51 21.48
N ALA A 214 45.82 10.83 22.21
CA ALA A 214 46.78 11.48 23.10
C ALA A 214 47.84 12.31 22.35
N THR A 215 48.21 11.88 21.15
CA THR A 215 49.20 12.55 20.30
C THR A 215 48.56 13.39 19.19
N GLY A 216 47.33 13.09 18.81
CA GLY A 216 46.61 13.69 17.70
C GLY A 216 47.13 13.30 16.31
N LEU A 217 47.93 12.23 16.22
CA LEU A 217 48.63 11.81 15.00
C LEU A 217 48.07 10.51 14.43
N TRP A 218 47.95 10.46 13.10
CA TRP A 218 47.62 9.24 12.37
C TRP A 218 48.86 8.35 12.21
N ASN A 219 48.67 7.04 12.31
CA ASN A 219 49.66 6.06 11.88
C ASN A 219 49.70 5.96 10.34
N ALA A 220 50.76 5.32 9.82
CA ALA A 220 50.82 5.03 8.40
C ALA A 220 49.71 4.02 8.04
N PRO A 221 48.91 4.26 6.98
CA PRO A 221 47.90 3.31 6.56
C PRO A 221 48.50 1.95 6.16
N HIS A 222 47.78 0.88 6.43
CA HIS A 222 48.08 -0.48 5.99
C HIS A 222 46.86 -1.16 5.40
N GLU A 223 47.09 -2.19 4.58
CA GLU A 223 46.04 -2.98 3.97
C GLU A 223 45.45 -3.97 4.98
N ILE A 224 44.12 -4.08 5.01
CA ILE A 224 43.40 -5.04 5.86
C ILE A 224 42.66 -6.10 5.04
N ILE A 225 42.25 -5.77 3.81
CA ILE A 225 41.64 -6.72 2.88
C ILE A 225 42.24 -6.50 1.49
N ASN A 226 42.86 -7.55 0.96
CA ASN A 226 43.40 -7.61 -0.38
C ASN A 226 42.33 -8.13 -1.34
N GLY A 227 41.84 -7.24 -2.21
CA GLY A 227 40.90 -7.60 -3.28
C GLY A 227 41.61 -7.93 -4.59
N THR A 228 42.88 -7.52 -4.73
CA THR A 228 43.62 -7.58 -6.00
C THR A 228 44.46 -8.84 -6.19
N ASP A 229 44.46 -9.76 -5.23
CA ASP A 229 45.18 -11.03 -5.32
C ASP A 229 44.55 -11.96 -6.37
N SER A 230 45.27 -12.08 -7.49
CA SER A 230 44.94 -12.96 -8.61
C SER A 230 45.28 -14.44 -8.38
N THR A 231 45.81 -14.81 -7.21
CA THR A 231 46.09 -16.21 -6.85
C THR A 231 44.82 -17.06 -6.83
N TYR A 232 43.67 -16.45 -6.49
CA TYR A 232 42.40 -17.14 -6.36
C TYR A 232 41.43 -16.75 -7.48
N VAL A 233 40.81 -17.76 -8.07
CA VAL A 233 39.83 -17.62 -9.15
C VAL A 233 38.44 -17.97 -8.61
N TYR A 234 37.52 -17.00 -8.66
CA TYR A 234 36.11 -17.21 -8.38
C TYR A 234 35.40 -17.76 -9.63
N THR A 235 34.56 -18.78 -9.44
CA THR A 235 33.77 -19.39 -10.51
C THR A 235 32.35 -19.67 -10.05
N ASP A 236 31.37 -19.31 -10.87
CA ASP A 236 29.96 -19.62 -10.67
C ASP A 236 29.31 -20.05 -12.00
N ALA A 237 27.98 -20.21 -12.01
CA ALA A 237 27.22 -20.59 -13.20
C ALA A 237 26.85 -19.39 -14.13
N TYR A 238 27.12 -18.16 -13.72
CA TYR A 238 26.54 -16.94 -14.32
C TYR A 238 27.55 -16.04 -15.02
N GLY A 239 28.85 -16.32 -14.90
CA GLY A 239 29.87 -15.53 -15.58
C GLY A 239 31.17 -16.28 -15.85
N ALA A 240 32.09 -15.58 -16.51
CA ALA A 240 33.45 -16.07 -16.67
C ALA A 240 34.14 -16.16 -15.29
N PRO A 241 35.07 -17.13 -15.12
CA PRO A 241 36.00 -17.15 -14.00
C PRO A 241 36.66 -15.78 -13.83
N SER A 242 36.81 -15.32 -12.60
CA SER A 242 37.38 -14.01 -12.29
C SER A 242 38.40 -14.12 -11.17
N ASP A 243 39.56 -13.51 -11.38
CA ASP A 243 40.67 -13.40 -10.45
C ASP A 243 40.88 -11.96 -9.97
N ASN A 244 39.90 -11.08 -10.23
CA ASN A 244 40.00 -9.65 -9.97
C ASN A 244 38.72 -9.15 -9.28
N ARG A 245 38.85 -8.57 -8.08
CA ARG A 245 37.71 -8.26 -7.21
C ARG A 245 37.93 -7.06 -6.29
N ASN A 246 36.87 -6.69 -5.57
CA ASN A 246 36.90 -5.77 -4.45
C ASN A 246 36.08 -6.32 -3.28
N ALA A 247 36.53 -6.02 -2.07
CA ALA A 247 35.66 -6.02 -0.91
C ALA A 247 34.89 -4.69 -0.83
N TYR A 248 33.58 -4.78 -0.61
CA TYR A 248 32.72 -3.64 -0.30
C TYR A 248 32.19 -3.79 1.11
N LEU A 249 32.77 -3.05 2.05
CA LEU A 249 32.35 -3.10 3.45
C LEU A 249 30.91 -2.60 3.60
N ASN A 250 30.11 -3.30 4.37
CA ASN A 250 28.83 -2.78 4.84
C ASN A 250 29.08 -1.79 5.98
N GLY A 251 29.97 -2.14 6.92
CA GLY A 251 30.52 -1.19 7.88
C GLY A 251 31.74 -1.72 8.63
N ILE A 252 32.21 -0.91 9.58
CA ILE A 252 33.22 -1.28 10.57
C ILE A 252 32.80 -0.64 11.89
N ASP A 253 32.52 -1.48 12.89
CA ASP A 253 31.93 -1.04 14.15
C ASP A 253 32.70 -1.62 15.33
N ILE A 254 32.63 -0.91 16.46
CA ILE A 254 33.27 -1.30 17.71
C ILE A 254 32.21 -1.75 18.69
N ASP A 255 32.38 -2.95 19.25
CA ASP A 255 31.52 -3.43 20.33
C ASP A 255 31.89 -2.81 21.69
N SER A 256 31.08 -3.08 22.71
CA SER A 256 31.30 -2.57 24.07
C SER A 256 32.62 -3.03 24.72
N THR A 257 33.33 -3.99 24.13
CA THR A 257 34.62 -4.51 24.59
C THR A 257 35.82 -3.91 23.86
N GLY A 258 35.58 -3.07 22.83
CA GLY A 258 36.63 -2.50 21.98
C GLY A 258 37.00 -3.38 20.78
N ARG A 259 36.25 -4.47 20.53
CA ARG A 259 36.48 -5.33 19.36
C ARG A 259 35.89 -4.68 18.11
N LEU A 260 36.66 -4.69 17.03
CA LEU A 260 36.21 -4.27 15.71
C LEU A 260 35.50 -5.41 14.98
N HIS A 261 34.40 -5.11 14.32
CA HIS A 261 33.64 -6.03 13.49
C HIS A 261 33.47 -5.44 12.10
N THR A 262 33.70 -6.23 11.06
CA THR A 262 33.39 -5.81 9.69
C THR A 262 32.75 -6.93 8.91
N THR A 263 31.72 -6.58 8.15
CA THR A 263 31.12 -7.43 7.13
C THR A 263 31.30 -6.79 5.76
N TRP A 264 31.38 -7.62 4.72
CA TRP A 264 31.52 -7.14 3.35
C TRP A 264 30.96 -8.11 2.33
N THR A 265 30.77 -7.59 1.13
CA THR A 265 30.46 -8.37 -0.07
C THR A 265 31.64 -8.33 -1.03
N TRP A 266 31.92 -9.44 -1.70
CA TRP A 266 32.88 -9.48 -2.79
C TRP A 266 32.23 -9.07 -4.09
N ARG A 267 32.93 -8.27 -4.90
CA ARG A 267 32.49 -7.92 -6.25
C ARG A 267 33.58 -8.20 -7.25
N GLU A 268 33.25 -8.99 -8.26
CA GLU A 268 34.20 -9.43 -9.26
C GLU A 268 34.21 -8.51 -10.49
N GLN A 269 35.29 -8.51 -11.26
CA GLN A 269 35.39 -7.77 -12.52
C GLN A 269 34.61 -8.49 -13.64
N ALA A 270 33.31 -8.23 -13.73
CA ALA A 270 32.43 -8.71 -14.81
C ALA A 270 31.37 -7.66 -15.18
N THR A 271 30.78 -7.74 -16.37
CA THR A 271 29.65 -6.87 -16.78
C THR A 271 28.37 -7.29 -16.05
N GLY A 272 27.73 -6.38 -15.29
CA GLY A 272 26.47 -6.63 -14.57
C GLY A 272 26.61 -6.67 -13.03
N SER A 273 25.64 -7.30 -12.33
CA SER A 273 25.82 -7.65 -10.92
C SER A 273 26.84 -8.77 -10.83
N SER A 274 27.91 -8.49 -10.11
CA SER A 274 29.04 -9.39 -9.91
C SER A 274 29.34 -9.60 -8.42
N ASN A 275 28.36 -9.24 -7.58
CA ASN A 275 28.43 -9.34 -6.14
C ASN A 275 28.14 -10.77 -5.69
N HIS A 276 28.89 -11.25 -4.72
CA HIS A 276 28.72 -12.57 -4.15
C HIS A 276 29.21 -12.60 -2.71
N ASP A 277 28.66 -13.56 -1.97
CA ASP A 277 28.92 -13.83 -0.56
C ASP A 277 28.67 -12.64 0.41
N ILE A 278 28.39 -12.98 1.66
CA ILE A 278 28.57 -12.09 2.81
C ILE A 278 29.72 -12.66 3.63
N ALA A 279 30.74 -11.86 3.85
CA ALA A 279 31.93 -12.22 4.60
C ALA A 279 32.02 -11.43 5.91
N TYR A 280 32.78 -11.96 6.87
CA TYR A 280 32.94 -11.38 8.20
C TYR A 280 34.33 -11.64 8.78
N ALA A 281 34.85 -10.64 9.48
CA ALA A 281 36.03 -10.73 10.32
C ALA A 281 35.93 -9.76 11.50
N TYR A 282 36.70 -10.04 12.55
CA TYR A 282 36.82 -9.16 13.70
C TYR A 282 38.27 -8.96 14.13
N SER A 283 38.54 -7.90 14.89
CA SER A 283 39.87 -7.56 15.41
C SER A 283 39.79 -7.16 16.88
N ASP A 284 40.69 -7.69 17.72
CA ASP A 284 40.77 -7.41 19.16
C ASP A 284 41.84 -6.35 19.52
N ASP A 285 42.63 -5.89 18.55
CA ASP A 285 43.83 -5.07 18.76
C ASP A 285 43.86 -3.83 17.87
N GLY A 286 42.70 -3.24 17.62
CA GLY A 286 42.60 -1.97 16.90
C GLY A 286 42.90 -2.06 15.40
N GLY A 287 42.77 -3.24 14.78
CA GLY A 287 42.86 -3.46 13.34
C GLY A 287 44.19 -4.07 12.87
N ASP A 288 45.07 -4.43 13.80
CA ASP A 288 46.39 -5.00 13.51
C ASP A 288 46.31 -6.50 13.16
N THR A 289 45.43 -7.25 13.84
CA THR A 289 45.16 -8.67 13.55
C THR A 289 43.67 -8.96 13.38
N TRP A 290 43.35 -9.67 12.31
CA TRP A 290 41.98 -10.03 11.95
C TRP A 290 41.74 -11.52 12.11
N ARG A 291 40.57 -11.86 12.67
CA ARG A 291 40.10 -13.21 12.94
C ARG A 291 38.80 -13.48 12.22
N ASN A 292 38.63 -14.72 11.76
CA ASN A 292 37.36 -15.18 11.17
C ASN A 292 36.33 -15.49 12.25
N ASN A 293 35.13 -15.94 11.83
CA ASN A 293 34.04 -16.27 12.76
C ASN A 293 34.39 -17.37 13.79
N ALA A 294 35.33 -18.26 13.47
CA ALA A 294 35.80 -19.32 14.35
C ALA A 294 36.98 -18.90 15.27
N GLY A 295 37.38 -17.63 15.22
CA GLY A 295 38.47 -17.06 16.02
C GLY A 295 39.89 -17.34 15.49
N ALA A 296 40.02 -17.96 14.32
CA ALA A 296 41.31 -18.19 13.69
C ALA A 296 41.83 -16.91 13.04
N VAL A 297 43.13 -16.62 13.21
CA VAL A 297 43.78 -15.46 12.58
C VAL A 297 43.79 -15.66 11.06
N VAL A 298 43.27 -14.68 10.33
CA VAL A 298 43.13 -14.67 8.87
C VAL A 298 43.73 -13.43 8.21
N GLY A 299 44.14 -12.43 8.99
CA GLY A 299 44.80 -11.23 8.49
C GLY A 299 45.70 -10.59 9.54
N THR A 300 46.74 -9.88 9.08
CA THR A 300 47.68 -9.07 9.87
C THR A 300 48.12 -7.87 9.04
N ALA A 301 48.70 -6.83 9.65
CA ALA A 301 49.21 -5.66 8.92
C ALA A 301 50.24 -5.98 7.79
N GLY A 302 50.95 -7.11 7.87
CA GLY A 302 51.88 -7.55 6.82
C GLY A 302 51.34 -8.65 5.89
N ASN A 303 50.16 -9.20 6.18
CA ASN A 303 49.49 -10.24 5.41
C ASN A 303 47.97 -10.07 5.59
N PRO A 304 47.33 -9.22 4.79
CA PRO A 304 45.92 -8.87 4.92
C PRO A 304 45.00 -10.06 4.65
N VAL A 305 43.72 -9.91 4.96
CA VAL A 305 42.68 -10.88 4.59
C VAL A 305 42.55 -10.90 3.06
N ASP A 306 42.48 -12.08 2.46
CA ASP A 306 42.21 -12.22 1.01
C ASP A 306 41.01 -13.15 0.77
N TYR A 307 40.63 -13.38 -0.49
CA TYR A 307 39.51 -14.28 -0.83
C TYR A 307 39.75 -15.74 -0.37
N GLY A 308 41.00 -16.19 -0.32
CA GLY A 308 41.39 -17.53 0.13
C GLY A 308 41.51 -17.69 1.64
N SER A 309 41.41 -16.60 2.41
CA SER A 309 41.45 -16.65 3.86
C SER A 309 40.36 -17.59 4.40
N PRO A 310 40.71 -18.62 5.21
CA PRO A 310 39.77 -19.66 5.57
C PRO A 310 38.65 -19.13 6.47
N GLY A 311 37.40 -19.49 6.15
CA GLY A 311 36.24 -19.25 7.03
C GLY A 311 35.75 -17.81 7.12
N ILE A 312 36.12 -16.95 6.16
CA ILE A 312 35.63 -15.56 6.10
C ILE A 312 34.19 -15.45 5.57
N THR A 313 33.76 -16.34 4.67
CA THR A 313 32.39 -16.36 4.15
C THR A 313 31.43 -16.91 5.21
N VAL A 314 30.47 -16.07 5.63
CA VAL A 314 29.45 -16.43 6.63
C VAL A 314 28.10 -16.73 5.99
N VAL A 315 27.80 -16.11 4.85
CA VAL A 315 26.63 -16.45 4.03
C VAL A 315 27.09 -16.66 2.59
N PRO A 316 27.09 -17.91 2.08
CA PRO A 316 27.50 -18.16 0.72
C PRO A 316 26.42 -17.70 -0.27
N MET A 317 26.80 -16.92 -1.26
CA MET A 317 25.92 -16.48 -2.34
C MET A 317 26.70 -16.44 -3.65
N ASP A 318 26.02 -16.67 -4.77
CA ASP A 318 26.57 -16.43 -6.11
C ASP A 318 26.00 -15.17 -6.76
N ARG A 319 26.55 -14.77 -7.91
CA ARG A 319 26.14 -13.56 -8.63
C ARG A 319 24.68 -13.58 -9.11
N GLY A 320 24.04 -14.75 -9.15
CA GLY A 320 22.62 -14.90 -9.48
C GLY A 320 21.68 -14.42 -8.39
N ASN A 321 22.19 -14.17 -7.17
CA ASN A 321 21.40 -13.64 -6.05
C ASN A 321 21.14 -12.14 -6.15
N THR A 322 21.75 -11.44 -7.10
CA THR A 322 21.60 -9.99 -7.29
C THR A 322 21.93 -9.17 -6.03
N LEU A 323 22.82 -9.69 -5.18
CA LEU A 323 23.19 -9.08 -3.90
C LEU A 323 23.70 -7.65 -4.10
N MET A 324 23.20 -6.71 -3.30
CA MET A 324 23.72 -5.35 -3.32
C MET A 324 24.96 -5.19 -2.42
N ASN A 325 25.91 -4.37 -2.85
CA ASN A 325 27.15 -4.10 -2.11
C ASN A 325 27.03 -2.83 -1.28
N GLN A 326 27.89 -2.71 -0.27
CA GLN A 326 28.10 -1.47 0.48
C GLN A 326 26.81 -0.93 1.09
N GLN A 327 26.13 -1.81 1.84
CA GLN A 327 24.85 -1.52 2.48
C GLN A 327 25.14 -0.98 3.89
N THR A 328 24.60 -1.60 4.94
CA THR A 328 24.78 -1.13 6.32
C THR A 328 24.99 -2.29 7.28
N GLN A 329 25.64 -1.99 8.40
CA GLN A 329 25.74 -2.87 9.55
C GLN A 329 25.73 -2.03 10.84
N ALA A 330 25.41 -2.67 11.96
CA ALA A 330 25.64 -2.14 13.30
C ALA A 330 26.07 -3.26 14.24
N VAL A 331 26.70 -2.91 15.36
CA VAL A 331 27.00 -3.86 16.45
C VAL A 331 26.34 -3.37 17.72
N ASP A 332 25.43 -4.17 18.28
CA ASP A 332 24.71 -3.79 19.50
C ASP A 332 25.62 -3.82 20.76
N ALA A 333 25.09 -3.35 21.88
CA ALA A 333 25.85 -3.30 23.14
C ALA A 333 26.28 -4.68 23.67
N ASP A 334 25.63 -5.76 23.21
CA ASP A 334 25.95 -7.14 23.60
C ASP A 334 26.96 -7.81 22.65
N GLY A 335 27.36 -7.11 21.57
CA GLY A 335 28.29 -7.60 20.57
C GLY A 335 27.63 -8.42 19.45
N ARG A 336 26.30 -8.38 19.30
CA ARG A 336 25.63 -8.94 18.11
C ARG A 336 25.95 -8.07 16.91
N VAL A 337 26.32 -8.71 15.81
CA VAL A 337 26.50 -8.02 14.53
C VAL A 337 25.19 -8.08 13.78
N HIS A 338 24.68 -6.94 13.31
CA HIS A 338 23.50 -6.84 12.47
C HIS A 338 23.91 -6.27 11.11
N ALA A 339 23.61 -6.97 10.03
CA ALA A 339 23.80 -6.47 8.66
C ALA A 339 22.45 -6.49 7.94
N ILE A 340 22.06 -5.36 7.35
CA ILE A 340 20.86 -5.29 6.52
C ILE A 340 21.31 -5.34 5.07
N MET A 341 20.91 -6.41 4.39
CA MET A 341 21.33 -6.73 3.04
C MET A 341 20.12 -6.98 2.18
N TRP A 342 19.98 -6.25 1.08
CA TRP A 342 19.04 -6.60 0.04
C TRP A 342 19.66 -7.48 -1.05
N HIS A 343 18.87 -8.47 -1.45
CA HIS A 343 19.08 -9.36 -2.58
C HIS A 343 17.71 -9.92 -3.03
N LYS A 344 17.68 -10.73 -4.10
CA LYS A 344 16.43 -11.36 -4.58
C LYS A 344 15.73 -12.15 -3.47
N THR A 345 14.41 -12.36 -3.59
CA THR A 345 13.68 -13.27 -2.68
C THR A 345 14.07 -14.73 -2.94
N ASP A 346 13.70 -15.62 -2.02
CA ASP A 346 14.05 -17.04 -2.12
C ASP A 346 13.33 -17.71 -3.31
N GLU A 347 12.13 -17.26 -3.63
CA GLU A 347 11.27 -17.74 -4.72
C GLU A 347 11.70 -17.20 -6.10
N ALA A 348 12.45 -16.09 -6.12
CA ALA A 348 12.89 -15.45 -7.34
C ALA A 348 13.89 -16.31 -8.11
N ALA A 349 13.71 -16.41 -9.43
CA ALA A 349 14.70 -17.01 -10.31
C ALA A 349 15.99 -16.16 -10.33
N PRO A 350 17.18 -16.78 -10.44
CA PRO A 350 18.43 -16.04 -10.60
C PRO A 350 18.41 -15.15 -11.84
N VAL A 351 18.82 -13.89 -11.70
CA VAL A 351 18.98 -12.95 -12.81
C VAL A 351 20.36 -12.30 -12.76
N THR A 352 20.87 -11.88 -13.91
CA THR A 352 22.13 -11.15 -14.00
C THR A 352 21.85 -9.64 -13.92
N GLY A 353 22.32 -8.98 -12.87
CA GLY A 353 22.05 -7.54 -12.65
C GLY A 353 21.60 -7.26 -11.23
N PHE A 354 21.47 -5.99 -10.86
CA PHE A 354 20.82 -5.60 -9.61
C PHE A 354 19.32 -5.46 -9.87
N THR A 355 18.47 -6.00 -8.99
CA THR A 355 17.02 -5.99 -9.20
C THR A 355 16.26 -5.69 -7.92
N THR A 356 15.43 -4.64 -7.95
CA THR A 356 14.61 -4.17 -6.81
C THR A 356 13.32 -4.98 -6.66
N ALA A 357 12.95 -5.73 -7.70
CA ALA A 357 11.84 -6.67 -7.67
C ALA A 357 12.14 -7.87 -8.59
N PRO A 358 11.78 -9.12 -8.22
CA PRO A 358 11.31 -9.56 -6.90
C PRO A 358 12.47 -9.68 -5.90
N ALA A 359 12.51 -8.76 -4.92
CA ALA A 359 13.60 -8.68 -3.96
C ALA A 359 13.14 -8.09 -2.62
N ALA A 360 13.90 -8.33 -1.55
CA ALA A 360 13.58 -7.89 -0.19
C ALA A 360 14.84 -7.49 0.59
N TYR A 361 14.67 -6.73 1.67
CA TYR A 361 15.74 -6.52 2.65
C TYR A 361 15.78 -7.68 3.64
N PHE A 362 16.98 -8.14 3.96
CA PHE A 362 17.23 -9.22 4.90
C PHE A 362 18.13 -8.75 6.03
N HIS A 363 17.71 -9.05 7.25
CA HIS A 363 18.49 -8.86 8.47
C HIS A 363 19.30 -10.10 8.75
N TYR A 364 20.63 -10.01 8.61
CA TYR A 364 21.57 -11.04 9.03
C TYR A 364 22.13 -10.68 10.40
N MET A 365 22.00 -11.59 11.36
CA MET A 365 22.46 -11.37 12.74
C MET A 365 23.46 -12.43 13.17
N ARG A 366 24.57 -12.01 13.79
CA ARG A 366 25.55 -12.90 14.41
C ARG A 366 25.36 -12.92 15.91
N ASP A 367 25.13 -14.11 16.46
CA ASP A 367 25.12 -14.32 17.90
C ASP A 367 26.56 -14.29 18.48
N PRO A 368 26.86 -13.43 19.47
CA PRO A 368 28.21 -13.25 19.99
C PRO A 368 28.74 -14.47 20.75
N VAL A 369 27.86 -15.27 21.35
CA VAL A 369 28.22 -16.39 22.23
C VAL A 369 28.51 -17.66 21.43
N THR A 370 27.63 -17.99 20.49
CA THR A 370 27.69 -19.20 19.66
C THR A 370 28.42 -18.98 18.35
N GLY A 371 28.49 -17.73 17.86
CA GLY A 371 28.99 -17.39 16.53
C GLY A 371 28.05 -17.81 15.39
N ALA A 372 26.83 -18.24 15.69
CA ALA A 372 25.83 -18.61 14.69
C ALA A 372 25.30 -17.36 13.97
N TRP A 373 24.96 -17.52 12.70
CA TRP A 373 24.28 -16.48 11.91
C TRP A 373 22.82 -16.88 11.70
N SER A 374 21.91 -15.94 11.93
CA SER A 374 20.48 -16.05 11.60
C SER A 374 20.09 -15.02 10.53
N ARG A 375 18.91 -15.21 9.96
CA ARG A 375 18.33 -14.35 8.93
C ARG A 375 16.86 -14.12 9.22
N ASN A 376 16.43 -12.87 9.17
CA ASN A 376 15.02 -12.47 9.11
C ASN A 376 14.77 -11.65 7.84
N GLU A 377 13.56 -11.72 7.30
CA GLU A 377 13.11 -10.88 6.18
C GLU A 377 12.39 -9.66 6.75
N LEU A 378 12.71 -8.47 6.22
CA LEU A 378 11.98 -7.24 6.55
C LEU A 378 10.62 -7.22 5.84
N PRO A 379 9.68 -6.37 6.27
CA PRO A 379 8.33 -6.36 5.74
C PRO A 379 8.30 -6.00 4.23
N THR A 380 7.55 -6.76 3.44
CA THR A 380 7.52 -6.66 1.97
C THR A 380 6.33 -5.89 1.42
N GLU A 381 5.58 -5.18 2.28
CA GLU A 381 4.46 -4.31 1.86
C GLU A 381 4.94 -3.13 1.02
N ARG A 382 6.26 -2.86 1.04
CA ARG A 382 6.93 -1.84 0.26
C ARG A 382 8.07 -2.47 -0.52
N GLU A 383 8.22 -2.08 -1.77
CA GLU A 383 9.29 -2.56 -2.63
C GLU A 383 10.66 -2.06 -2.15
N VAL A 384 11.71 -2.80 -2.51
CA VAL A 384 13.07 -2.33 -2.28
C VAL A 384 13.37 -1.13 -3.17
N GLY A 385 13.95 -0.07 -2.60
CA GLY A 385 14.31 1.15 -3.34
C GLY A 385 15.78 1.54 -3.20
N SER A 386 16.16 2.13 -2.06
CA SER A 386 17.53 2.58 -1.78
C SER A 386 18.34 1.53 -1.02
N ARG A 387 19.65 1.73 -0.82
CA ARG A 387 20.33 0.99 0.26
C ARG A 387 19.80 1.47 1.63
N PRO A 388 19.70 0.57 2.62
CA PRO A 388 19.20 0.93 3.94
C PRO A 388 20.32 1.42 4.84
N ASP A 389 19.94 2.09 5.94
CA ASP A 389 20.78 2.30 7.11
C ASP A 389 20.15 1.66 8.36
N VAL A 390 20.96 1.18 9.30
CA VAL A 390 20.50 0.49 10.51
C VAL A 390 21.09 1.11 11.77
N ALA A 391 20.24 1.27 12.78
CA ALA A 391 20.63 1.70 14.10
C ALA A 391 19.93 0.89 15.19
N TYR A 392 20.42 0.97 16.42
CA TYR A 392 19.84 0.30 17.59
C TYR A 392 19.62 1.24 18.78
N ASP A 393 18.57 1.00 19.57
CA ASP A 393 18.33 1.73 20.83
C ASP A 393 19.02 1.08 22.04
N GLU A 394 18.91 1.69 23.22
CA GLU A 394 19.57 1.18 24.44
C GLU A 394 19.02 -0.17 24.94
N ASN A 395 17.88 -0.62 24.41
CA ASN A 395 17.32 -1.95 24.67
C ASN A 395 17.72 -2.96 23.58
N GLY A 396 18.51 -2.53 22.58
CA GLY A 396 18.94 -3.36 21.46
C GLY A 396 17.88 -3.54 20.37
N ASN A 397 16.78 -2.76 20.38
CA ASN A 397 15.80 -2.78 19.30
C ASN A 397 16.37 -2.10 18.06
N LEU A 398 16.11 -2.67 16.88
CA LEU A 398 16.63 -2.17 15.61
C LEU A 398 15.65 -1.22 14.93
N TYR A 399 16.22 -0.24 14.24
CA TYR A 399 15.54 0.70 13.37
C TYR A 399 16.28 0.72 12.03
N VAL A 400 15.55 0.56 10.94
CA VAL A 400 16.09 0.53 9.58
C VAL A 400 15.39 1.59 8.75
N ALA A 401 16.15 2.50 8.16
CA ALA A 401 15.63 3.53 7.27
C ALA A 401 16.02 3.24 5.82
N TYR A 402 15.09 3.39 4.89
CA TYR A 402 15.33 3.27 3.45
C TYR A 402 14.29 4.06 2.66
N LEU A 403 14.56 4.33 1.38
CA LEU A 403 13.54 4.78 0.44
C LEU A 403 12.91 3.59 -0.28
N SER A 404 11.60 3.69 -0.51
CA SER A 404 10.82 2.81 -1.36
C SER A 404 10.27 3.61 -2.53
N PRO A 405 10.07 3.00 -3.73
CA PRO A 405 9.26 3.62 -4.78
C PRO A 405 7.92 4.13 -4.23
N SER A 406 7.54 5.35 -4.61
CA SER A 406 6.19 5.85 -4.36
C SER A 406 5.18 5.06 -5.21
N GLU A 407 3.89 5.08 -4.85
CA GLU A 407 2.84 4.38 -5.62
C GLU A 407 2.76 4.76 -7.11
N ASN A 408 3.39 5.88 -7.51
CA ASN A 408 3.36 6.40 -8.88
C ASN A 408 4.72 6.35 -9.61
N ASP A 409 5.78 5.84 -8.98
CA ASP A 409 7.10 5.68 -9.61
C ASP A 409 7.25 4.24 -10.13
N PRO A 410 7.58 4.01 -11.41
CA PRO A 410 7.79 2.66 -11.97
C PRO A 410 8.95 1.87 -11.33
N GLY A 411 9.67 2.44 -10.37
CA GLY A 411 10.70 1.76 -9.59
C GLY A 411 12.01 1.56 -10.37
N GLY A 412 13.09 1.23 -9.65
CA GLY A 412 14.41 1.00 -10.22
C GLY A 412 15.58 1.11 -9.24
N TYR A 413 16.79 0.87 -9.71
CA TYR A 413 18.00 1.05 -8.90
C TYR A 413 18.26 2.56 -8.66
N TYR A 414 18.40 2.98 -7.39
CA TYR A 414 18.33 4.39 -6.92
C TYR A 414 16.95 5.03 -7.13
N THR A 415 15.91 4.40 -6.61
CA THR A 415 14.57 4.97 -6.63
C THR A 415 14.47 6.16 -5.67
N ASN A 416 13.93 7.26 -6.16
CA ASN A 416 13.41 8.34 -5.32
C ASN A 416 12.02 7.94 -4.80
N GLY A 417 11.64 8.40 -3.62
CA GLY A 417 10.30 8.13 -3.13
C GLY A 417 10.16 8.26 -1.64
N ASP A 418 9.33 7.40 -1.09
CA ASP A 418 8.83 7.53 0.27
C ASP A 418 9.88 7.05 1.26
N LEU A 419 10.12 7.82 2.33
CA LEU A 419 10.98 7.40 3.43
C LEU A 419 10.23 6.38 4.28
N ILE A 420 10.80 5.20 4.41
CA ILE A 420 10.31 4.11 5.24
C ILE A 420 11.23 3.93 6.43
N ILE A 421 10.65 3.77 7.62
CA ILE A 421 11.36 3.30 8.80
C ILE A 421 10.70 2.00 9.26
N ALA A 422 11.47 0.92 9.30
CA ALA A 422 11.08 -0.36 9.86
C ALA A 422 11.79 -0.61 11.19
N ALA A 423 11.20 -1.41 12.07
CA ALA A 423 11.80 -1.73 13.36
C ALA A 423 11.52 -3.18 13.77
N ALA A 424 12.41 -3.73 14.59
CA ALA A 424 12.27 -5.04 15.23
C ALA A 424 12.80 -5.01 16.66
N SER A 425 12.21 -5.81 17.53
CA SER A 425 12.49 -5.82 18.95
C SER A 425 13.47 -6.93 19.32
N LYS A 426 14.44 -6.63 20.19
CA LYS A 426 15.35 -7.66 20.74
C LYS A 426 14.57 -8.72 21.52
N ALA A 427 13.52 -8.31 22.21
CA ALA A 427 12.64 -9.14 23.02
C ALA A 427 11.95 -10.30 22.26
N THR A 428 11.93 -10.28 20.93
CA THR A 428 11.36 -11.34 20.08
C THR A 428 12.44 -12.10 19.28
N GLY A 429 13.72 -11.84 19.55
CA GLY A 429 14.82 -12.29 18.72
C GLY A 429 14.79 -11.66 17.33
N TYR A 430 14.21 -10.45 17.19
CA TYR A 430 14.02 -9.71 15.95
C TYR A 430 13.06 -10.37 14.94
N ALA A 431 12.10 -11.17 15.43
CA ALA A 431 11.09 -11.83 14.59
C ALA A 431 9.87 -10.94 14.28
N ASP A 432 9.76 -9.77 14.91
CA ASP A 432 8.60 -8.86 14.85
C ASP A 432 8.82 -7.61 13.98
N TRP A 433 9.55 -7.77 12.86
CA TRP A 433 9.76 -6.69 11.90
C TRP A 433 8.43 -6.07 11.45
N GLN A 434 8.35 -4.75 11.51
CA GLN A 434 7.18 -3.99 11.07
C GLN A 434 7.60 -2.60 10.56
N ILE A 435 6.85 -2.06 9.59
CA ILE A 435 6.99 -0.65 9.19
C ILE A 435 6.37 0.23 10.27
N VAL A 436 7.17 1.14 10.81
CA VAL A 436 6.80 2.02 11.94
C VAL A 436 6.71 3.50 11.56
N SER A 437 7.15 3.85 10.36
CA SER A 437 6.91 5.18 9.78
C SER A 437 6.93 5.10 8.26
N THR A 438 6.04 5.85 7.61
CA THR A 438 6.07 6.12 6.18
C THR A 438 5.86 7.61 5.97
N ASP A 439 6.82 8.26 5.33
CA ASP A 439 6.72 9.65 4.91
C ASP A 439 6.63 9.68 3.38
N THR A 440 5.47 10.11 2.86
CA THR A 440 5.15 10.05 1.44
C THR A 440 5.62 11.29 0.65
N ARG A 441 6.53 12.08 1.22
CA ARG A 441 7.24 13.12 0.46
C ARG A 441 8.23 12.42 -0.47
N ASP A 442 8.42 12.98 -1.66
CA ASP A 442 9.39 12.46 -2.64
C ASP A 442 10.81 12.84 -2.21
N PHE A 443 11.55 11.86 -1.69
CA PHE A 443 12.94 12.00 -1.26
C PHE A 443 13.90 11.37 -2.27
N ALA A 444 15.14 11.84 -2.27
CA ALA A 444 16.23 11.29 -3.06
C ALA A 444 17.38 10.81 -2.15
N GLY A 445 18.02 9.72 -2.56
CA GLY A 445 19.21 9.17 -1.89
C GLY A 445 18.93 8.04 -0.92
N GLU A 446 19.78 7.92 0.08
CA GLU A 446 19.83 6.87 1.08
C GLU A 446 19.83 7.56 2.46
N PRO A 447 18.82 7.30 3.31
CA PRO A 447 18.68 7.95 4.61
C PRO A 447 19.73 7.43 5.60
N PHE A 448 20.11 8.27 6.57
CA PHE A 448 21.02 7.89 7.66
C PHE A 448 20.42 8.19 9.02
N ILE A 449 20.60 7.26 9.96
CA ILE A 449 20.14 7.37 11.34
C ILE A 449 21.32 7.72 12.25
N ASP A 450 21.19 8.79 13.05
CA ASP A 450 22.18 9.15 14.06
C ASP A 450 22.13 8.17 15.25
N GLN A 451 22.91 7.09 15.17
CA GLN A 451 23.05 6.04 16.19
C GLN A 451 23.32 6.61 17.59
N ARG A 452 24.14 7.66 17.69
CA ARG A 452 24.47 8.28 18.99
C ARG A 452 23.29 9.06 19.54
N ARG A 453 22.51 9.73 18.69
CA ARG A 453 21.30 10.42 19.12
C ARG A 453 20.26 9.44 19.68
N LEU A 454 20.11 8.29 19.03
CA LEU A 454 19.21 7.23 19.45
C LEU A 454 19.60 6.68 20.82
N LEU A 455 20.86 6.28 21.03
CA LEU A 455 21.34 5.76 22.32
C LEU A 455 21.27 6.78 23.46
N ASN A 456 21.63 8.04 23.19
CA ASN A 456 21.77 9.04 24.25
C ASN A 456 20.43 9.62 24.70
N SER A 457 19.41 9.62 23.83
CA SER A 457 18.17 10.36 24.08
C SER A 457 16.89 9.68 23.64
N GLY A 458 16.95 8.47 23.08
CA GLY A 458 15.77 7.76 22.57
C GLY A 458 15.11 8.46 21.38
N VAL A 459 15.89 9.19 20.57
CA VAL A 459 15.40 9.92 19.40
C VAL A 459 15.98 9.31 18.13
N VAL A 460 15.10 8.80 17.26
CA VAL A 460 15.45 8.37 15.91
C VAL A 460 15.58 9.63 15.06
N SER A 461 16.82 10.05 14.76
CA SER A 461 17.11 11.25 13.98
C SER A 461 17.62 10.85 12.61
N VAL A 462 16.85 11.13 11.56
CA VAL A 462 17.12 10.73 10.18
C VAL A 462 17.50 11.94 9.33
N VAL A 463 18.63 11.90 8.63
CA VAL A 463 18.93 12.88 7.56
C VAL A 463 18.51 12.34 6.20
N ILE A 464 17.80 13.16 5.43
CA ILE A 464 17.31 12.80 4.08
C ILE A 464 17.07 14.07 3.24
N GLN A 465 17.23 13.99 1.92
CA GLN A 465 17.08 15.12 1.00
C GLN A 465 15.81 14.99 0.15
N GLU A 466 15.07 16.08 -0.03
CA GLU A 466 13.94 16.12 -0.97
C GLU A 466 14.43 16.00 -2.41
N ASN A 467 13.67 15.27 -3.23
CA ASN A 467 13.89 15.19 -4.66
C ASN A 467 13.34 16.45 -5.38
N ASP A 468 13.71 16.60 -6.66
CA ASP A 468 13.09 17.58 -7.57
C ASP A 468 12.31 16.88 -8.69
N ALA A 469 11.87 17.63 -9.70
CA ALA A 469 11.17 17.10 -10.87
C ALA A 469 12.06 16.31 -11.87
N ASN A 470 13.15 15.69 -11.40
CA ASN A 470 14.19 15.04 -12.19
C ASN A 470 14.82 15.97 -13.23
N GLU A 471 15.25 17.15 -12.77
CA GLU A 471 15.80 18.18 -13.64
C GLU A 471 17.14 17.76 -14.28
N PRO A 472 17.40 18.13 -15.55
CA PRO A 472 18.65 17.80 -16.25
C PRO A 472 19.85 18.64 -15.79
N GLY A 473 19.66 19.59 -14.88
CA GLY A 473 20.70 20.40 -14.27
C GLY A 473 20.76 20.18 -12.77
N ALA A 474 21.87 20.58 -12.14
CA ALA A 474 21.98 20.55 -10.69
C ALA A 474 20.96 21.53 -10.07
N THR A 475 20.31 21.11 -9.00
CA THR A 475 19.28 21.90 -8.31
C THR A 475 19.58 21.97 -6.82
N GLY A 476 18.98 22.97 -6.19
CA GLY A 476 19.03 23.14 -4.74
C GLY A 476 17.73 22.63 -4.16
N THR A 477 17.79 21.60 -3.32
CA THR A 477 16.61 21.05 -2.66
C THR A 477 16.78 21.02 -1.14
N PRO A 478 15.66 20.99 -0.37
CA PRO A 478 15.73 20.87 1.07
C PRO A 478 16.43 19.59 1.54
N LEU A 479 17.54 19.74 2.24
CA LEU A 479 18.14 18.70 3.08
C LEU A 479 17.51 18.77 4.47
N ARG A 480 16.97 17.65 4.96
CA ARG A 480 16.19 17.59 6.19
C ARG A 480 16.85 16.74 7.26
N VAL A 481 16.54 17.08 8.51
CA VAL A 481 16.70 16.21 9.66
C VAL A 481 15.32 16.00 10.30
N LEU A 482 14.83 14.77 10.23
CA LEU A 482 13.55 14.35 10.77
C LEU A 482 13.81 13.61 12.09
N GLU A 483 13.16 14.03 13.17
CA GLU A 483 13.30 13.40 14.48
C GLU A 483 11.99 12.76 14.91
N TYR A 484 12.10 11.52 15.42
CA TYR A 484 10.99 10.75 15.97
C TYR A 484 11.32 10.29 17.39
N ASN A 485 10.30 10.16 18.23
CA ASN A 485 10.46 9.36 19.45
C ASN A 485 10.68 7.90 19.05
N LYS A 486 11.62 7.22 19.71
CA LYS A 486 11.74 5.77 19.57
C LYS A 486 10.48 5.03 20.02
N LEU A 487 10.36 3.75 19.67
CA LEU A 487 9.26 2.92 20.13
C LEU A 487 9.31 2.71 21.65
N ALA A 488 8.13 2.56 22.22
CA ALA A 488 7.99 2.07 23.58
C ALA A 488 8.65 0.69 23.74
N ASN A 489 9.32 0.47 24.87
CA ASN A 489 10.01 -0.79 25.11
C ASN A 489 9.02 -1.98 25.05
N LEU A 490 9.41 -3.05 24.37
CA LEU A 490 8.62 -4.28 24.29
C LEU A 490 9.08 -5.23 25.39
N VAL A 491 8.11 -5.84 26.07
CA VAL A 491 8.36 -6.95 26.99
C VAL A 491 7.43 -8.12 26.67
N VAL A 492 7.94 -9.34 26.81
CA VAL A 492 7.22 -10.59 26.57
C VAL A 492 6.93 -11.28 27.90
N TRP A 493 5.72 -11.75 28.08
CA TRP A 493 5.29 -12.43 29.31
C TRP A 493 5.84 -13.86 29.36
N VAL A 494 6.64 -14.15 30.39
CA VAL A 494 7.16 -15.50 30.64
C VAL A 494 6.36 -16.19 31.75
N GLY A 495 5.95 -15.44 32.78
CA GLY A 495 5.10 -15.94 33.87
C GLY A 495 5.78 -16.92 34.84
N ASP A 496 7.10 -16.83 34.99
CA ASP A 496 7.94 -17.75 35.78
C ASP A 496 7.92 -17.58 37.32
N ASP A 497 7.33 -16.50 37.85
CA ASP A 497 7.19 -16.27 39.30
C ASP A 497 5.74 -16.51 39.77
N ALA A 498 5.12 -15.53 40.45
CA ALA A 498 3.77 -15.64 41.00
C ALA A 498 2.68 -15.39 39.95
N GLY A 499 3.04 -15.29 38.66
CA GLY A 499 2.13 -14.93 37.57
C GLY A 499 1.50 -13.55 37.78
N THR A 500 2.30 -12.58 38.25
CA THR A 500 1.81 -11.26 38.67
C THR A 500 2.25 -10.15 37.72
N TRP A 501 1.28 -9.49 37.08
CA TRP A 501 1.53 -8.25 36.34
C TRP A 501 1.40 -7.05 37.28
N SER A 502 2.52 -6.40 37.59
CA SER A 502 2.58 -5.21 38.43
C SER A 502 3.67 -4.24 38.00
N THR A 503 3.54 -2.97 38.38
CA THR A 503 4.60 -1.96 38.25
C THR A 503 5.57 -1.95 39.42
N SER A 504 5.39 -2.81 40.43
CA SER A 504 6.25 -2.89 41.61
C SER A 504 6.44 -4.34 42.05
N GLY A 505 7.65 -4.87 41.87
CA GLY A 505 7.97 -6.26 42.19
C GLY A 505 7.45 -7.25 41.14
N GLY A 506 8.08 -8.43 41.09
CA GLY A 506 7.89 -9.44 40.05
C GLY A 506 8.80 -9.20 38.84
N THR A 507 9.38 -10.28 38.32
CA THR A 507 10.16 -10.30 37.08
C THR A 507 9.54 -11.28 36.09
N ASP A 508 8.22 -11.23 35.90
CA ASP A 508 7.50 -12.17 35.02
C ASP A 508 7.66 -11.85 33.51
N TRP A 509 8.57 -10.95 33.15
CA TRP A 509 8.75 -10.42 31.78
C TRP A 509 10.18 -10.62 31.27
N ASP A 510 10.31 -10.80 29.95
CA ASP A 510 11.55 -10.90 29.18
C ASP A 510 11.64 -9.68 28.22
N ASN A 511 12.86 -9.20 27.93
CA ASN A 511 13.14 -8.18 26.92
C ASN A 511 14.30 -8.52 25.95
N ASP A 512 14.87 -9.71 26.02
CA ASP A 512 16.03 -10.12 25.22
C ASP A 512 15.94 -11.51 24.57
N ASN A 513 14.78 -12.16 24.68
CA ASN A 513 14.45 -13.42 24.01
C ASN A 513 15.31 -14.59 24.51
N ASP A 514 15.63 -14.60 25.81
CA ASP A 514 16.22 -15.76 26.48
C ASP A 514 15.16 -16.65 27.16
N ASP A 515 13.87 -16.27 27.08
CA ASP A 515 12.72 -16.90 27.72
C ASP A 515 12.86 -16.99 29.25
N VAL A 516 13.56 -16.05 29.88
CA VAL A 516 13.72 -15.96 31.34
C VAL A 516 13.06 -14.70 31.87
N GLY A 517 12.19 -14.86 32.86
CA GLY A 517 11.60 -13.74 33.57
C GLY A 517 12.61 -12.98 34.46
N ASP A 518 13.19 -11.89 33.95
CA ASP A 518 14.14 -11.04 34.68
C ASP A 518 13.85 -9.52 34.58
N VAL A 519 12.81 -9.13 33.84
CA VAL A 519 12.39 -7.74 33.66
C VAL A 519 11.15 -7.41 34.49
N GLN A 520 11.17 -6.24 35.13
CA GLN A 520 10.00 -5.66 35.77
C GLN A 520 9.24 -4.77 34.78
N PHE A 521 7.91 -4.95 34.69
CA PHE A 521 7.06 -4.10 33.85
C PHE A 521 7.01 -2.65 34.36
N ALA A 522 7.09 -1.70 33.42
CA ALA A 522 6.83 -0.29 33.67
C ALA A 522 5.69 0.23 32.78
N ASN A 523 4.88 1.15 33.31
CA ASN A 523 3.84 1.80 32.52
C ASN A 523 4.45 2.52 31.31
N GLY A 524 3.75 2.44 30.18
CA GLY A 524 4.25 2.88 28.88
C GLY A 524 5.03 1.81 28.10
N PHE A 525 5.31 0.62 28.67
CA PHE A 525 5.85 -0.50 27.89
C PHE A 525 4.75 -1.14 27.02
N ARG A 526 5.15 -1.75 25.90
CA ARG A 526 4.34 -2.67 25.11
C ARG A 526 4.45 -4.06 25.75
N ALA A 527 3.32 -4.70 26.00
CA ALA A 527 3.24 -6.00 26.65
C ALA A 527 2.77 -7.05 25.64
N THR A 528 3.56 -8.10 25.45
CA THR A 528 3.22 -9.23 24.58
C THR A 528 3.02 -10.50 25.38
N PHE A 529 2.00 -11.27 25.01
CA PHE A 529 1.64 -12.55 25.60
C PHE A 529 1.61 -13.60 24.49
N ASP A 530 2.53 -14.56 24.51
CA ASP A 530 2.67 -15.57 23.46
C ASP A 530 2.67 -17.01 24.04
N ASP A 531 3.06 -17.99 23.23
CA ASP A 531 3.06 -19.40 23.63
C ASP A 531 4.31 -19.82 24.43
N GLY A 532 5.31 -18.94 24.57
CA GLY A 532 6.56 -19.21 25.31
C GLY A 532 6.36 -19.22 26.83
N ALA A 533 5.27 -18.62 27.32
CA ALA A 533 4.99 -18.50 28.74
C ALA A 533 4.85 -19.84 29.47
N SER A 534 5.44 -19.93 30.67
CA SER A 534 5.26 -21.06 31.57
C SER A 534 3.92 -21.02 32.31
N SER A 535 3.31 -19.83 32.44
CA SER A 535 1.99 -19.62 33.01
C SER A 535 1.13 -18.68 32.17
N PHE A 536 -0.06 -19.15 31.80
CA PHE A 536 -1.09 -18.37 31.09
C PHE A 536 -2.09 -17.68 32.02
N ASN A 537 -1.92 -17.83 33.34
CA ASN A 537 -2.73 -17.10 34.33
C ASN A 537 -1.98 -15.84 34.75
N VAL A 538 -2.61 -14.69 34.50
CA VAL A 538 -2.03 -13.36 34.75
C VAL A 538 -2.87 -12.64 35.79
N ASN A 539 -2.29 -12.40 36.97
CA ASN A 539 -2.90 -11.60 38.02
C ASN A 539 -2.40 -10.15 37.93
N VAL A 540 -3.26 -9.24 37.48
CA VAL A 540 -2.98 -7.80 37.46
C VAL A 540 -3.10 -7.27 38.89
N ALA A 541 -2.01 -7.34 39.66
CA ALA A 541 -2.04 -7.05 41.09
C ALA A 541 -2.23 -5.56 41.41
N THR A 542 -1.76 -4.69 40.52
CA THR A 542 -1.89 -3.22 40.59
C THR A 542 -2.43 -2.70 39.26
N PRO A 543 -3.09 -1.53 39.20
CA PRO A 543 -3.41 -0.92 37.92
C PRO A 543 -2.15 -0.75 37.07
N VAL A 544 -2.19 -1.23 35.83
CA VAL A 544 -1.11 -1.13 34.84
C VAL A 544 -1.59 -0.30 33.66
N ALA A 545 -0.67 0.39 32.99
CA ALA A 545 -0.96 1.25 31.85
C ALA A 545 0.06 1.01 30.72
N PRO A 546 -0.03 -0.13 30.02
CA PRO A 546 0.80 -0.39 28.84
C PRO A 546 0.52 0.58 27.70
N ALA A 547 1.52 0.77 26.83
CA ALA A 547 1.36 1.48 25.55
C ALA A 547 0.68 0.60 24.48
N ALA A 548 0.73 -0.73 24.63
CA ALA A 548 -0.02 -1.71 23.85
C ALA A 548 -0.06 -3.04 24.62
N SER A 549 -1.13 -3.82 24.46
CA SER A 549 -1.21 -5.21 24.94
C SER A 549 -1.53 -6.14 23.78
N GLU A 550 -0.65 -7.08 23.46
CA GLU A 550 -0.81 -8.00 22.35
C GLU A 550 -0.82 -9.46 22.82
N PHE A 551 -1.78 -10.23 22.32
CA PHE A 551 -1.93 -11.65 22.59
C PHE A 551 -1.73 -12.46 21.29
N ARG A 552 -0.60 -13.16 21.20
CA ARG A 552 -0.17 -14.00 20.07
C ARG A 552 -0.35 -15.50 20.36
N ASN A 553 -1.15 -15.83 21.36
CA ASN A 553 -1.28 -17.19 21.88
C ASN A 553 -2.16 -18.09 20.99
N THR A 554 -1.76 -19.35 20.82
CA THR A 554 -2.46 -20.30 19.95
C THR A 554 -3.51 -21.15 20.67
N VAL A 555 -4.28 -21.91 19.89
CA VAL A 555 -5.28 -22.85 20.41
C VAL A 555 -4.59 -23.93 21.26
N GLY A 556 -4.73 -23.80 22.58
CA GLY A 556 -4.08 -24.68 23.57
C GLY A 556 -3.44 -23.90 24.72
N HIS A 557 -3.11 -22.63 24.48
CA HIS A 557 -2.40 -21.73 25.39
C HIS A 557 -3.29 -20.54 25.76
N ASN A 558 -4.44 -20.80 26.38
CA ASN A 558 -5.43 -19.75 26.65
C ASN A 558 -5.05 -18.89 27.86
N TYR A 559 -5.04 -17.57 27.67
CA TYR A 559 -4.76 -16.62 28.75
C TYR A 559 -5.98 -16.32 29.61
N MET A 560 -5.77 -16.19 30.92
CA MET A 560 -6.77 -15.78 31.91
C MET A 560 -6.24 -14.62 32.74
N LEU A 561 -6.87 -13.45 32.61
CA LEU A 561 -6.51 -12.23 33.32
C LEU A 561 -7.46 -12.01 34.51
N THR A 562 -6.89 -11.82 35.70
CA THR A 562 -7.64 -11.55 36.94
C THR A 562 -7.06 -10.33 37.67
N GLY A 563 -7.73 -9.86 38.73
CA GLY A 563 -7.24 -8.73 39.53
C GLY A 563 -7.77 -7.38 39.06
N GLN A 564 -6.89 -6.38 38.98
CA GLN A 564 -7.22 -5.00 38.56
C GLN A 564 -7.35 -4.86 37.04
N GLY A 565 -7.92 -3.75 36.59
CA GLY A 565 -8.04 -3.43 35.17
C GLY A 565 -6.73 -2.98 34.51
N ILE A 566 -6.64 -3.17 33.19
CA ILE A 566 -5.63 -2.58 32.32
C ILE A 566 -6.10 -1.17 31.91
N GLY A 567 -5.23 -0.17 32.04
CA GLY A 567 -5.47 1.21 31.62
C GLY A 567 -4.45 1.67 30.58
N GLY A 568 -4.27 2.99 30.45
CA GLY A 568 -3.30 3.60 29.54
C GLY A 568 -3.89 3.98 28.18
N SER A 569 -3.04 4.53 27.30
CA SER A 569 -3.44 4.92 25.94
C SER A 569 -3.44 3.75 24.94
N GLY A 570 -2.83 2.62 25.31
CA GLY A 570 -2.71 1.46 24.43
C GLY A 570 -4.02 0.74 24.16
N GLY A 571 -4.04 -0.06 23.10
CA GLY A 571 -5.13 -0.98 22.78
C GLY A 571 -4.86 -2.42 23.26
N LEU A 572 -5.82 -3.29 22.99
CA LEU A 572 -5.68 -4.75 23.13
C LEU A 572 -5.82 -5.39 21.75
N GLN A 573 -4.81 -6.15 21.34
CA GLN A 573 -4.82 -6.88 20.07
C GLN A 573 -4.67 -8.38 20.30
N MET A 574 -5.44 -9.18 19.55
CA MET A 574 -5.34 -10.64 19.55
C MET A 574 -5.09 -11.17 18.14
N THR A 575 -3.98 -11.90 17.96
CA THR A 575 -3.53 -12.43 16.65
C THR A 575 -3.35 -13.95 16.65
N GLY A 576 -3.13 -14.59 17.81
CA GLY A 576 -2.70 -15.99 17.88
C GLY A 576 -3.76 -17.08 17.70
N GLY A 577 -5.05 -16.76 17.68
CA GLY A 577 -6.13 -17.74 17.49
C GLY A 577 -6.58 -18.48 18.76
N GLY A 578 -5.83 -18.38 19.86
CA GLY A 578 -6.22 -18.87 21.18
C GLY A 578 -7.28 -18.00 21.86
N ALA A 579 -7.72 -18.42 23.05
CA ALA A 579 -8.66 -17.64 23.85
C ALA A 579 -7.94 -16.74 24.86
N VAL A 580 -8.46 -15.53 25.05
CA VAL A 580 -8.07 -14.61 26.12
C VAL A 580 -9.31 -14.32 26.96
N THR A 581 -9.25 -14.57 28.26
CA THR A 581 -10.36 -14.30 29.17
C THR A 581 -10.03 -13.16 30.11
N LEU A 582 -10.78 -12.06 29.99
CA LEU A 582 -10.76 -10.96 30.94
C LEU A 582 -11.77 -11.28 32.05
N ALA A 583 -11.26 -11.67 33.22
CA ALA A 583 -11.99 -11.86 34.46
C ALA A 583 -11.50 -10.89 35.56
N ASN A 584 -10.89 -9.79 35.15
CA ASN A 584 -10.35 -8.74 36.00
C ASN A 584 -11.35 -7.59 36.21
N GLY A 585 -10.90 -6.50 36.84
CA GLY A 585 -11.67 -5.27 36.97
C GLY A 585 -11.97 -4.60 35.62
N THR A 586 -12.62 -3.44 35.67
CA THR A 586 -12.89 -2.63 34.47
C THR A 586 -11.59 -2.24 33.79
N ASN A 587 -11.43 -2.60 32.51
CA ASN A 587 -10.32 -2.14 31.70
C ASN A 587 -10.67 -0.75 31.14
N THR A 588 -9.79 0.21 31.38
CA THR A 588 -9.97 1.63 31.07
C THR A 588 -8.96 2.13 30.05
N TYR A 589 -8.34 1.22 29.30
CA TYR A 589 -7.45 1.60 28.21
C TYR A 589 -8.25 2.28 27.10
N THR A 590 -7.64 3.26 26.42
CA THR A 590 -8.34 4.10 25.43
C THR A 590 -7.95 3.80 23.99
N GLY A 591 -7.04 2.87 23.76
CA GLY A 591 -6.79 2.34 22.41
C GLY A 591 -7.83 1.31 22.01
N ASP A 592 -7.81 0.92 20.75
CA ASP A 592 -8.79 0.00 20.17
C ASP A 592 -8.64 -1.43 20.69
N THR A 593 -9.73 -2.19 20.61
CA THR A 593 -9.76 -3.62 20.88
C THR A 593 -9.94 -4.35 19.55
N THR A 594 -8.90 -5.03 19.10
CA THR A 594 -8.89 -5.72 17.81
C THR A 594 -8.69 -7.21 18.02
N ILE A 595 -9.62 -8.01 17.50
CA ILE A 595 -9.58 -9.48 17.54
C ILE A 595 -9.44 -9.96 16.10
N ASP A 596 -8.19 -10.13 15.67
CA ASP A 596 -7.87 -10.62 14.33
C ASP A 596 -8.10 -12.13 14.24
N ASN A 597 -7.84 -12.84 15.34
CA ASN A 597 -8.06 -14.27 15.45
C ASN A 597 -8.34 -14.70 16.90
N GLY A 598 -9.06 -15.81 17.07
CA GLY A 598 -9.33 -16.41 18.38
C GLY A 598 -10.55 -15.85 19.09
N VAL A 599 -10.59 -15.97 20.42
CA VAL A 599 -11.77 -15.64 21.23
C VAL A 599 -11.43 -14.74 22.42
N LEU A 600 -11.96 -13.52 22.45
CA LEU A 600 -11.95 -12.67 23.64
C LEU A 600 -13.19 -12.95 24.50
N ASN A 601 -13.01 -13.40 25.74
CA ASN A 601 -14.10 -13.62 26.70
C ASN A 601 -14.11 -12.51 27.75
N LEU A 602 -15.27 -11.87 27.94
CA LEU A 602 -15.51 -10.95 29.07
C LEU A 602 -16.34 -11.67 30.13
N VAL A 603 -15.82 -11.75 31.36
CA VAL A 603 -16.46 -12.48 32.47
C VAL A 603 -16.57 -11.60 33.70
N GLY A 604 -17.71 -11.67 34.39
CA GLY A 604 -17.93 -10.94 35.64
C GLY A 604 -17.91 -9.43 35.42
N SER A 605 -17.07 -8.71 36.16
CA SER A 605 -16.98 -7.24 36.09
C SER A 605 -16.11 -6.70 34.94
N ALA A 606 -15.44 -7.57 34.18
CA ALA A 606 -14.58 -7.15 33.10
C ALA A 606 -15.37 -6.37 32.04
N SER A 607 -14.81 -5.25 31.59
CA SER A 607 -15.41 -4.37 30.59
C SER A 607 -14.30 -3.71 29.79
N ILE A 608 -14.61 -3.39 28.52
CA ILE A 608 -13.76 -2.69 27.56
C ILE A 608 -14.44 -1.40 27.05
N ALA A 609 -15.34 -0.83 27.85
CA ALA A 609 -16.18 0.32 27.47
C ALA A 609 -15.41 1.63 27.18
N ALA A 610 -14.11 1.68 27.46
CA ALA A 610 -13.25 2.81 27.12
C ALA A 610 -12.58 2.69 25.73
N SER A 611 -12.65 1.52 25.11
CA SER A 611 -12.14 1.27 23.75
C SER A 611 -13.03 1.96 22.71
N PRO A 612 -12.52 2.92 21.91
CA PRO A 612 -13.36 3.66 20.97
C PRO A 612 -13.86 2.79 19.81
N ASN A 613 -12.98 1.96 19.25
CA ASN A 613 -13.36 0.94 18.27
C ASN A 613 -13.14 -0.46 18.83
N ILE A 614 -14.05 -1.37 18.48
CA ILE A 614 -13.99 -2.79 18.79
C ILE A 614 -14.16 -3.54 17.47
N ASN A 615 -13.10 -4.22 17.03
CA ASN A 615 -13.05 -4.89 15.73
C ASN A 615 -12.97 -6.40 15.92
N VAL A 616 -13.90 -7.14 15.32
CA VAL A 616 -13.93 -8.60 15.35
C VAL A 616 -13.80 -9.11 13.92
N ALA A 617 -12.61 -9.58 13.55
CA ALA A 617 -12.30 -10.05 12.21
C ALA A 617 -13.02 -11.37 11.86
N ALA A 618 -13.06 -11.70 10.56
CA ALA A 618 -13.66 -12.94 10.09
C ALA A 618 -12.97 -14.17 10.73
N GLY A 619 -13.78 -15.08 11.29
CA GLY A 619 -13.28 -16.26 12.01
C GLY A 619 -12.92 -16.00 13.48
N ALA A 620 -12.84 -14.75 13.93
CA ALA A 620 -12.62 -14.39 15.33
C ALA A 620 -13.94 -14.24 16.11
N SER A 621 -13.86 -14.18 17.44
CA SER A 621 -15.04 -14.00 18.29
C SER A 621 -14.83 -13.13 19.53
N LEU A 622 -15.85 -12.35 19.87
CA LEU A 622 -16.00 -11.65 21.16
C LEU A 622 -17.17 -12.24 21.94
N ASN A 623 -16.90 -12.86 23.08
CA ASN A 623 -17.93 -13.43 23.94
C ASN A 623 -18.12 -12.57 25.20
N ALA A 624 -19.17 -11.75 25.20
CA ALA A 624 -19.59 -10.93 26.32
C ALA A 624 -20.77 -11.53 27.12
N SER A 625 -21.25 -12.73 26.75
CA SER A 625 -22.38 -13.38 27.45
C SER A 625 -22.10 -13.71 28.93
N GLY A 626 -20.82 -13.83 29.30
CA GLY A 626 -20.36 -14.05 30.68
C GLY A 626 -20.15 -12.76 31.50
N ALA A 627 -20.27 -11.59 30.89
CA ALA A 627 -20.16 -10.31 31.59
C ALA A 627 -21.37 -10.10 32.52
N ALA A 628 -21.22 -9.30 33.57
CA ALA A 628 -22.29 -9.04 34.54
C ALA A 628 -23.55 -8.40 33.91
N SER A 629 -23.39 -7.68 32.80
CA SER A 629 -24.45 -7.15 31.96
C SER A 629 -25.14 -8.19 31.06
N GLY A 630 -24.54 -9.37 30.87
CA GLY A 630 -24.97 -10.38 29.89
C GLY A 630 -24.73 -9.96 28.43
N GLY A 631 -23.84 -9.00 28.20
CA GLY A 631 -23.61 -8.40 26.88
C GLY A 631 -22.72 -7.16 26.91
N LEU A 632 -22.66 -6.44 25.79
CA LEU A 632 -21.94 -5.18 25.62
C LEU A 632 -22.93 -4.00 25.67
N THR A 633 -22.58 -2.96 26.44
CA THR A 633 -23.23 -1.66 26.36
C THR A 633 -22.25 -0.68 25.73
N LEU A 634 -22.57 -0.20 24.53
CA LEU A 634 -21.77 0.72 23.75
C LEU A 634 -22.24 2.15 23.98
N ASN A 635 -21.30 3.03 24.33
CA ASN A 635 -21.54 4.45 24.51
C ASN A 635 -20.46 5.22 23.77
N ILE A 636 -20.83 5.91 22.68
CA ILE A 636 -19.93 6.60 21.72
C ILE A 636 -18.91 5.68 21.00
N GLN A 637 -19.14 4.37 20.96
CA GLN A 637 -18.19 3.38 20.41
C GLN A 637 -18.64 2.85 19.05
N THR A 638 -17.68 2.36 18.27
CA THR A 638 -17.94 1.58 17.04
C THR A 638 -17.61 0.11 17.29
N LEU A 639 -18.54 -0.79 16.98
CA LEU A 639 -18.36 -2.24 17.00
C LEU A 639 -18.48 -2.78 15.57
N ALA A 640 -17.38 -3.25 14.99
CA ALA A 640 -17.34 -3.86 13.66
C ALA A 640 -17.25 -5.38 13.76
N ILE A 641 -18.21 -6.09 13.15
CA ILE A 641 -18.39 -7.54 13.32
C ILE A 641 -18.32 -8.25 11.96
N ALA A 642 -17.11 -8.70 11.62
CA ALA A 642 -16.84 -9.62 10.52
C ALA A 642 -16.80 -11.09 10.96
N GLY A 643 -16.54 -11.33 12.25
CA GLY A 643 -16.59 -12.64 12.89
C GLY A 643 -17.90 -12.86 13.65
N GLN A 644 -17.80 -13.08 14.96
CA GLN A 644 -18.95 -13.35 15.82
C GLN A 644 -18.88 -12.63 17.17
N VAL A 645 -20.02 -12.14 17.65
CA VAL A 645 -20.21 -11.59 18.99
C VAL A 645 -21.28 -12.41 19.72
N ALA A 646 -20.95 -12.96 20.89
CA ALA A 646 -21.90 -13.67 21.74
C ALA A 646 -22.31 -12.82 22.96
N GLY A 647 -23.62 -12.68 23.19
CA GLY A 647 -24.18 -11.79 24.21
C GLY A 647 -25.02 -10.67 23.60
N ASN A 648 -25.81 -9.98 24.44
CA ASN A 648 -26.63 -8.86 23.98
C ASN A 648 -25.76 -7.63 23.63
N ILE A 649 -26.22 -6.79 22.73
CA ILE A 649 -25.58 -5.51 22.38
C ILE A 649 -26.58 -4.39 22.60
N GLU A 650 -26.20 -3.38 23.37
CA GLU A 650 -26.96 -2.16 23.58
C GLU A 650 -26.14 -0.96 23.09
N ALA A 651 -26.54 -0.35 21.97
CA ALA A 651 -25.90 0.82 21.39
C ALA A 651 -26.66 2.10 21.78
N THR A 652 -25.93 3.06 22.36
CA THR A 652 -26.48 4.37 22.75
C THR A 652 -25.54 5.53 22.37
N ASN A 653 -26.03 6.76 22.47
CA ASN A 653 -25.28 8.01 22.32
C ASN A 653 -24.42 8.07 21.05
N GLY A 654 -25.00 7.78 19.89
CA GLY A 654 -24.26 7.82 18.61
C GLY A 654 -23.31 6.65 18.36
N SER A 655 -23.35 5.58 19.17
CA SER A 655 -22.57 4.36 18.90
C SER A 655 -22.99 3.69 17.59
N ALA A 656 -22.07 2.98 16.95
CA ALA A 656 -22.32 2.24 15.71
C ALA A 656 -22.06 0.74 15.89
N VAL A 657 -22.91 -0.11 15.30
CA VAL A 657 -22.77 -1.57 15.26
C VAL A 657 -22.85 -2.02 13.81
N HIS A 658 -21.74 -2.53 13.27
CA HIS A 658 -21.66 -3.02 11.88
C HIS A 658 -21.72 -4.55 11.90
N VAL A 659 -22.84 -5.10 11.44
CA VAL A 659 -23.19 -6.51 11.42
C VAL A 659 -22.90 -7.05 10.02
N ASN A 660 -21.71 -7.63 9.80
CA ASN A 660 -21.23 -7.95 8.46
C ASN A 660 -20.92 -9.44 8.24
N ALA A 661 -21.21 -10.29 9.21
CA ALA A 661 -20.99 -11.73 9.13
C ALA A 661 -22.31 -12.50 9.16
N ALA A 662 -22.34 -13.66 8.50
CA ALA A 662 -23.51 -14.53 8.45
C ALA A 662 -23.91 -15.15 9.81
N ASN A 663 -23.08 -15.02 10.85
CA ASN A 663 -23.40 -15.38 12.24
C ASN A 663 -22.87 -14.31 13.21
N ALA A 664 -23.05 -13.04 12.85
CA ALA A 664 -22.40 -11.91 13.49
C ALA A 664 -22.82 -11.73 14.96
N VAL A 665 -24.11 -11.77 15.30
CA VAL A 665 -24.56 -11.55 16.68
C VAL A 665 -25.37 -12.73 17.21
N LEU A 666 -24.84 -13.42 18.21
CA LEU A 666 -25.53 -14.48 18.97
C LEU A 666 -26.21 -13.89 20.23
N GLY A 667 -27.17 -12.99 20.01
CA GLY A 667 -27.87 -12.27 21.06
C GLY A 667 -28.82 -11.22 20.50
N ASN A 668 -29.43 -10.43 21.38
CA ASN A 668 -30.29 -9.31 20.97
C ASN A 668 -29.46 -8.06 20.69
N VAL A 669 -29.93 -7.21 19.78
CA VAL A 669 -29.36 -5.88 19.52
C VAL A 669 -30.40 -4.83 19.86
N VAL A 670 -30.02 -3.83 20.65
CA VAL A 670 -30.85 -2.67 21.00
C VAL A 670 -30.14 -1.39 20.59
N GLY A 671 -30.74 -0.60 19.70
CA GLY A 671 -30.25 0.73 19.33
C GLY A 671 -31.09 1.82 19.99
N SER A 672 -30.47 2.86 20.54
CA SER A 672 -31.13 4.06 21.06
C SER A 672 -30.28 5.33 20.83
N SER A 673 -30.84 6.51 21.09
CA SER A 673 -30.07 7.75 21.28
C SER A 673 -29.10 8.06 20.13
N ASN A 674 -29.61 8.10 18.89
CA ASN A 674 -28.86 8.36 17.65
C ASN A 674 -27.82 7.30 17.27
N SER A 675 -27.88 6.10 17.84
CA SER A 675 -27.03 4.98 17.40
C SER A 675 -27.36 4.52 15.98
N LEU A 676 -26.37 3.87 15.35
CA LEU A 676 -26.46 3.25 14.04
C LEU A 676 -26.27 1.73 14.17
N VAL A 677 -27.19 0.96 13.59
CA VAL A 677 -26.98 -0.46 13.27
C VAL A 677 -26.88 -0.56 11.76
N THR A 678 -25.89 -1.26 11.22
CA THR A 678 -25.68 -1.34 9.78
C THR A 678 -25.06 -2.66 9.33
N GLY A 679 -25.08 -2.97 8.03
CA GLY A 679 -24.40 -4.12 7.44
C GLY A 679 -25.35 -5.14 6.80
N ALA A 680 -24.75 -6.24 6.33
CA ALA A 680 -25.38 -7.31 5.54
C ALA A 680 -25.22 -8.72 6.17
N GLY A 681 -25.05 -8.77 7.49
CA GLY A 681 -24.83 -10.00 8.25
C GLY A 681 -26.11 -10.56 8.86
N SER A 682 -25.98 -11.21 10.03
CA SER A 682 -27.12 -11.76 10.77
C SER A 682 -27.10 -11.46 12.27
N ILE A 683 -28.31 -11.34 12.81
CA ILE A 683 -28.61 -11.24 14.24
C ILE A 683 -29.50 -12.44 14.61
N ALA A 684 -28.99 -13.34 15.45
CA ALA A 684 -29.72 -14.54 15.87
C ALA A 684 -30.86 -14.24 16.89
N GLY A 685 -30.76 -13.12 17.60
CA GLY A 685 -31.80 -12.64 18.52
C GLY A 685 -32.74 -11.62 17.88
N SER A 686 -33.40 -10.84 18.72
CA SER A 686 -34.27 -9.73 18.28
C SER A 686 -33.47 -8.44 18.10
N LEU A 687 -33.94 -7.59 17.18
CA LEU A 687 -33.44 -6.22 16.98
C LEU A 687 -34.51 -5.20 17.43
N GLN A 688 -34.15 -4.35 18.38
CA GLN A 688 -35.02 -3.27 18.86
C GLN A 688 -34.39 -1.91 18.62
N LEU A 689 -35.04 -1.06 17.83
CA LEU A 689 -34.68 0.34 17.67
C LEU A 689 -35.60 1.22 18.51
N GLN A 690 -34.98 2.01 19.38
CA GLN A 690 -35.61 3.00 20.25
C GLN A 690 -35.38 4.41 19.70
N SER A 691 -36.02 5.41 20.32
CA SER A 691 -36.03 6.80 19.82
C SER A 691 -34.64 7.30 19.38
N GLY A 692 -34.57 7.81 18.15
CA GLY A 692 -33.38 8.34 17.51
C GLY A 692 -32.49 7.33 16.79
N ALA A 693 -32.65 6.02 16.98
CA ALA A 693 -31.78 5.03 16.36
C ALA A 693 -32.05 4.84 14.84
N ARG A 694 -31.00 4.51 14.09
CA ARG A 694 -31.05 4.21 12.65
C ARG A 694 -30.59 2.78 12.39
N LEU A 695 -31.28 2.11 11.49
CA LEU A 695 -30.83 0.88 10.83
C LEU A 695 -30.57 1.18 9.35
N GLN A 696 -29.39 0.85 8.85
CA GLN A 696 -29.01 0.90 7.43
C GLN A 696 -28.62 -0.50 6.97
N VAL A 697 -29.44 -1.15 6.15
CA VAL A 697 -29.02 -2.41 5.53
C VAL A 697 -27.89 -2.10 4.55
N GLY A 698 -26.83 -2.91 4.59
CA GLY A 698 -25.67 -2.69 3.74
C GLY A 698 -24.89 -1.41 4.03
N GLY A 699 -24.13 -0.94 3.04
CA GLY A 699 -23.45 0.35 3.03
C GLY A 699 -24.35 1.52 2.63
N LEU A 700 -23.76 2.71 2.41
CA LEU A 700 -24.45 3.78 1.67
C LEU A 700 -24.25 3.55 0.18
N GLY A 701 -25.33 3.17 -0.51
CA GLY A 701 -25.30 2.75 -1.89
C GLY A 701 -24.87 1.29 -2.05
N LEU A 702 -25.14 0.74 -3.22
CA LEU A 702 -25.00 -0.69 -3.48
C LEU A 702 -23.57 -1.06 -3.93
N PRO A 703 -23.02 -2.19 -3.48
CA PRO A 703 -21.71 -2.67 -3.94
C PRO A 703 -21.73 -2.97 -5.45
N ALA A 704 -20.66 -2.55 -6.15
CA ALA A 704 -20.50 -2.76 -7.59
C ALA A 704 -19.19 -3.50 -7.90
N SER A 705 -19.25 -4.46 -8.82
CA SER A 705 -18.08 -5.18 -9.34
C SER A 705 -18.09 -5.21 -10.87
N MET A 706 -16.90 -5.16 -11.49
CA MET A 706 -16.73 -5.34 -12.94
C MET A 706 -16.69 -6.83 -13.28
N GLN A 707 -17.43 -7.24 -14.32
CA GLN A 707 -17.36 -8.59 -14.89
C GLN A 707 -17.31 -8.52 -16.43
N PRO A 708 -16.50 -9.37 -17.09
CA PRO A 708 -16.41 -9.39 -18.54
C PRO A 708 -17.65 -10.03 -19.18
N ASN A 709 -18.16 -9.43 -20.25
CA ASN A 709 -19.23 -9.96 -21.10
C ASN A 709 -18.65 -10.41 -22.45
N ILE A 710 -18.87 -11.67 -22.83
CA ILE A 710 -18.30 -12.30 -24.04
C ILE A 710 -19.42 -12.67 -25.03
N THR A 711 -19.32 -12.17 -26.26
CA THR A 711 -20.19 -12.53 -27.39
C THR A 711 -19.38 -13.23 -28.48
N VAL A 712 -19.64 -14.52 -28.72
CA VAL A 712 -19.04 -15.26 -29.84
C VAL A 712 -19.71 -14.83 -31.15
N ILE A 713 -18.91 -14.37 -32.11
CA ILE A 713 -19.34 -13.94 -33.43
C ILE A 713 -19.31 -15.11 -34.42
N ASP A 714 -18.29 -15.95 -34.32
CA ASP A 714 -18.08 -17.13 -35.16
C ASP A 714 -17.14 -18.13 -34.49
N ASP A 715 -17.53 -19.40 -34.48
CA ASP A 715 -16.73 -20.53 -33.99
C ASP A 715 -16.22 -21.41 -35.16
N PHE A 716 -16.37 -20.92 -36.40
CA PHE A 716 -15.96 -21.59 -37.64
C PHE A 716 -16.42 -23.05 -37.77
N SER A 717 -17.53 -23.43 -37.13
CA SER A 717 -18.17 -24.73 -37.32
C SER A 717 -18.96 -24.80 -38.65
N GLY A 718 -19.23 -23.65 -39.27
CA GLY A 718 -20.03 -23.47 -40.50
C GLY A 718 -19.22 -23.14 -41.77
N ASP A 719 -19.84 -22.40 -42.70
CA ASP A 719 -19.20 -21.88 -43.91
C ASP A 719 -18.91 -20.37 -43.81
N LEU A 720 -18.17 -19.81 -44.78
CA LEU A 720 -17.78 -18.40 -44.79
C LEU A 720 -18.79 -17.48 -45.49
N SER A 721 -20.05 -17.90 -45.65
CA SER A 721 -21.06 -17.12 -46.41
C SER A 721 -21.40 -15.74 -45.81
N ALA A 722 -21.13 -15.55 -44.52
CA ALA A 722 -21.29 -14.27 -43.84
C ALA A 722 -20.15 -13.27 -44.11
N TYR A 723 -19.02 -13.73 -44.67
CA TYR A 723 -17.84 -12.89 -44.90
C TYR A 723 -17.73 -12.44 -46.35
N ALA A 724 -17.18 -11.24 -46.54
CA ALA A 724 -16.75 -10.73 -47.84
C ALA A 724 -15.22 -10.78 -47.93
N ASP A 725 -14.69 -11.52 -48.92
CA ASP A 725 -13.27 -11.52 -49.27
C ASP A 725 -12.98 -10.39 -50.26
N THR A 726 -12.08 -9.49 -49.86
CA THR A 726 -11.62 -8.37 -50.69
C THR A 726 -10.10 -8.36 -50.75
N ARG A 727 -9.55 -8.45 -51.97
CA ARG A 727 -8.13 -8.11 -52.22
C ARG A 727 -7.93 -6.61 -52.03
N ILE A 728 -7.05 -6.21 -51.13
CA ILE A 728 -6.79 -4.80 -50.79
C ILE A 728 -5.44 -4.29 -51.30
N LEU A 729 -4.57 -5.18 -51.82
CA LEU A 729 -3.34 -4.80 -52.53
C LEU A 729 -2.95 -5.85 -53.57
N ASP A 730 -2.62 -5.40 -54.78
CA ASP A 730 -1.82 -6.13 -55.77
C ASP A 730 -0.48 -5.42 -55.99
N ALA A 731 0.61 -5.98 -55.45
CA ALA A 731 1.94 -5.39 -55.57
C ALA A 731 2.65 -5.78 -56.89
N HIS A 732 2.14 -6.76 -57.65
CA HIS A 732 2.78 -7.27 -58.87
C HIS A 732 2.13 -6.72 -60.15
N GLY A 733 0.89 -6.22 -60.08
CA GLY A 733 0.18 -5.54 -61.16
C GLY A 733 -0.28 -6.47 -62.28
N GLY A 734 -0.84 -7.63 -61.93
CA GLY A 734 -1.05 -8.75 -62.86
C GLY A 734 -2.32 -9.58 -62.61
N THR A 735 -2.26 -10.88 -62.94
CA THR A 735 -3.33 -11.83 -62.56
C THR A 735 -3.28 -12.03 -61.04
N PRO A 736 -4.41 -12.23 -60.34
CA PRO A 736 -4.39 -12.48 -58.90
C PRO A 736 -3.67 -13.80 -58.53
N ASN A 737 -3.12 -13.89 -57.32
CA ASN A 737 -2.76 -15.20 -56.77
C ASN A 737 -4.02 -16.06 -56.65
N ASP A 738 -3.84 -17.38 -56.71
CA ASP A 738 -4.92 -18.32 -56.47
C ASP A 738 -4.96 -18.65 -54.96
N TYR A 739 -5.40 -17.67 -54.16
CA TYR A 739 -5.64 -17.82 -52.72
C TYR A 739 -7.12 -18.05 -52.43
N GLN A 740 -7.40 -18.81 -51.36
CA GLN A 740 -8.76 -19.12 -50.93
C GLN A 740 -8.82 -19.11 -49.39
N TRP A 741 -9.73 -18.30 -48.84
CA TRP A 741 -10.18 -18.45 -47.45
C TRP A 741 -11.04 -19.70 -47.32
N GLN A 742 -10.74 -20.53 -46.33
CA GLN A 742 -11.43 -21.80 -46.11
C GLN A 742 -11.54 -22.10 -44.62
N VAL A 743 -12.52 -22.91 -44.26
CA VAL A 743 -12.63 -23.53 -42.94
C VAL A 743 -12.13 -24.96 -43.06
N SER A 744 -11.14 -25.31 -42.24
CA SER A 744 -10.54 -26.65 -42.20
C SER A 744 -10.42 -27.09 -40.75
N GLY A 745 -11.01 -28.24 -40.41
CA GLY A 745 -10.96 -28.76 -39.04
C GLY A 745 -11.70 -27.93 -37.99
N GLY A 746 -12.60 -27.03 -38.40
CA GLY A 746 -13.31 -26.11 -37.50
C GLY A 746 -12.58 -24.78 -37.26
N ALA A 747 -11.52 -24.49 -38.01
CA ALA A 747 -10.78 -23.24 -37.89
C ALA A 747 -10.58 -22.55 -39.24
N LEU A 748 -10.46 -21.23 -39.22
CA LEU A 748 -10.23 -20.40 -40.39
C LEU A 748 -8.77 -20.48 -40.87
N GLU A 749 -8.60 -20.67 -42.17
CA GLU A 749 -7.31 -20.68 -42.86
C GLU A 749 -7.37 -19.95 -44.21
N ILE A 750 -6.20 -19.53 -44.69
CA ILE A 750 -5.99 -19.10 -46.08
C ILE A 750 -5.02 -20.07 -46.76
N ALA A 751 -5.42 -20.58 -47.93
CA ALA A 751 -4.63 -21.50 -48.75
C ALA A 751 -4.31 -20.87 -50.09
N THR A 752 -3.04 -20.83 -50.49
CA THR A 752 -2.63 -20.34 -51.81
C THR A 752 -1.97 -21.45 -52.62
N SER A 753 -2.62 -21.79 -53.74
CA SER A 753 -2.19 -22.86 -54.64
C SER A 753 -1.12 -22.38 -55.64
N ASN A 754 -1.22 -21.12 -56.08
CA ASN A 754 -0.33 -20.51 -57.06
C ASN A 754 0.02 -19.08 -56.64
N TYR A 755 1.30 -18.88 -56.33
CA TYR A 755 1.86 -17.59 -55.95
C TYR A 755 2.64 -16.97 -57.12
N ILE A 756 2.26 -15.75 -57.51
CA ILE A 756 2.86 -14.98 -58.59
C ILE A 756 3.32 -13.58 -58.18
N GLY A 757 3.01 -13.14 -56.95
CA GLY A 757 3.50 -11.88 -56.37
C GLY A 757 2.81 -11.52 -55.06
N ILE A 758 3.31 -10.51 -54.34
CA ILE A 758 2.77 -10.12 -53.03
C ILE A 758 1.36 -9.53 -53.20
N GLU A 759 0.39 -10.06 -52.45
CA GLU A 759 -0.97 -9.54 -52.38
C GLU A 759 -1.45 -9.47 -50.93
N GLN A 760 -2.38 -8.57 -50.64
CA GLN A 760 -3.02 -8.47 -49.32
C GLN A 760 -4.53 -8.60 -49.46
N ALA A 761 -5.17 -9.30 -48.53
CA ALA A 761 -6.60 -9.57 -48.54
C ALA A 761 -7.23 -9.31 -47.17
N ALA A 762 -8.50 -8.93 -47.16
CA ALA A 762 -9.32 -8.77 -45.97
C ALA A 762 -10.60 -9.59 -46.11
N LEU A 763 -10.89 -10.42 -45.10
CA LEU A 763 -12.11 -11.22 -44.98
C LEU A 763 -12.97 -10.60 -43.88
N THR A 764 -14.03 -9.88 -44.26
CA THR A 764 -14.74 -8.98 -43.32
C THR A 764 -16.23 -9.26 -43.20
N ARG A 765 -16.78 -8.95 -42.02
CA ARG A 765 -18.19 -8.85 -41.69
C ARG A 765 -18.55 -7.41 -41.35
N THR A 766 -19.73 -6.97 -41.78
CA THR A 766 -20.27 -5.63 -41.51
C THR A 766 -21.63 -5.66 -40.82
N ASP A 767 -22.11 -6.86 -40.45
CA ASP A 767 -23.31 -7.07 -39.65
C ASP A 767 -23.04 -6.99 -38.14
N VAL A 768 -21.76 -6.91 -37.75
CA VAL A 768 -21.28 -6.75 -36.38
C VAL A 768 -20.27 -5.60 -36.35
N THR A 769 -20.41 -4.72 -35.36
CA THR A 769 -19.50 -3.58 -35.16
C THR A 769 -18.75 -3.72 -33.84
N LEU A 770 -17.55 -3.10 -33.76
CA LEU A 770 -16.76 -3.02 -32.53
C LEU A 770 -17.00 -1.67 -31.83
N GLY A 771 -17.71 -1.69 -30.70
CA GLY A 771 -18.04 -0.51 -29.90
C GLY A 771 -16.88 -0.03 -29.00
N VAL A 772 -16.99 1.20 -28.48
CA VAL A 772 -16.01 1.76 -27.53
C VAL A 772 -16.07 1.00 -26.21
N GLY A 773 -14.93 0.61 -25.67
CA GLY A 773 -14.80 -0.25 -24.48
C GLY A 773 -14.91 -1.75 -24.79
N GLN A 774 -14.94 -2.13 -26.07
CA GLN A 774 -14.99 -3.53 -26.50
C GLN A 774 -13.68 -3.98 -27.17
N GLU A 775 -13.42 -5.28 -27.07
CA GLU A 775 -12.25 -5.96 -27.62
C GLU A 775 -12.68 -7.07 -28.56
N LEU A 776 -12.17 -7.08 -29.79
CA LEU A 776 -12.31 -8.17 -30.75
C LEU A 776 -11.17 -9.17 -30.54
N LEU A 777 -11.48 -10.45 -30.32
CA LEU A 777 -10.51 -11.52 -30.13
C LEU A 777 -10.75 -12.67 -31.11
N ALA A 778 -9.68 -13.38 -31.47
CA ALA A 778 -9.77 -14.72 -32.06
C ALA A 778 -8.65 -15.59 -31.51
N ASP A 779 -8.99 -16.81 -31.11
CA ASP A 779 -8.02 -17.81 -30.65
C ASP A 779 -7.18 -18.28 -31.83
N TYR A 780 -5.91 -18.57 -31.58
CA TYR A 780 -4.97 -18.97 -32.63
C TYR A 780 -4.19 -20.22 -32.21
N ASP A 781 -4.61 -21.37 -32.73
CA ASP A 781 -3.83 -22.60 -32.60
C ASP A 781 -2.65 -22.53 -33.58
N HIS A 782 -1.42 -22.72 -33.10
CA HIS A 782 -0.19 -22.54 -33.90
C HIS A 782 0.04 -23.66 -34.93
N ALA A 783 -1.01 -24.37 -35.34
CA ALA A 783 -0.98 -25.35 -36.40
C ALA A 783 -0.98 -24.66 -37.78
N ASN A 784 -0.39 -25.30 -38.79
CA ASN A 784 -0.27 -24.80 -40.17
C ASN A 784 0.50 -23.48 -40.31
N LEU A 785 1.81 -23.52 -40.05
CA LEU A 785 2.74 -22.37 -40.04
C LEU A 785 3.40 -22.05 -41.40
N ASP A 786 2.75 -22.33 -42.54
CA ASP A 786 3.38 -22.04 -43.84
C ASP A 786 3.56 -20.52 -44.08
N SER A 787 4.09 -20.20 -45.27
CA SER A 787 4.80 -18.96 -45.61
C SER A 787 3.94 -17.70 -45.84
N GLN A 788 2.82 -17.53 -45.13
CA GLN A 788 1.94 -16.36 -45.22
C GLN A 788 1.73 -15.71 -43.86
N ASP A 789 1.25 -14.46 -43.88
CA ASP A 789 0.85 -13.73 -42.68
C ASP A 789 -0.68 -13.70 -42.58
N ILE A 790 -1.23 -13.85 -41.37
CA ILE A 790 -2.68 -13.84 -41.12
C ILE A 790 -2.98 -13.24 -39.74
N GLY A 791 -4.10 -12.55 -39.58
CA GLY A 791 -4.55 -12.04 -38.29
C GLY A 791 -5.87 -11.27 -38.36
N LEU A 792 -6.10 -10.39 -37.39
CA LEU A 792 -7.34 -9.64 -37.26
C LEU A 792 -7.35 -8.35 -38.08
N TYR A 793 -8.55 -7.95 -38.49
CA TYR A 793 -8.85 -6.74 -39.24
C TYR A 793 -9.99 -5.97 -38.57
N VAL A 794 -9.81 -4.67 -38.36
CA VAL A 794 -10.89 -3.74 -38.02
C VAL A 794 -10.80 -2.54 -38.96
N GLY A 795 -11.87 -2.25 -39.68
CA GLY A 795 -11.90 -1.22 -40.74
C GLY A 795 -13.15 -0.36 -40.76
N ALA A 796 -13.11 0.67 -41.59
CA ALA A 796 -14.22 1.59 -41.83
C ALA A 796 -15.17 1.05 -42.90
N GLY A 797 -16.03 0.09 -42.53
CA GLY A 797 -16.97 -0.57 -43.45
C GLY A 797 -16.30 -1.54 -44.44
N THR A 798 -17.00 -1.89 -45.52
CA THR A 798 -16.50 -2.88 -46.49
C THR A 798 -15.23 -2.39 -47.20
N PRO A 799 -14.13 -3.17 -47.19
CA PRO A 799 -12.90 -2.80 -47.88
C PRO A 799 -13.13 -2.55 -49.38
N THR A 800 -12.38 -1.61 -49.96
CA THR A 800 -12.43 -1.34 -51.41
C THR A 800 -11.39 -2.18 -52.14
N PRO A 801 -11.72 -2.88 -53.24
CA PRO A 801 -10.75 -3.68 -53.99
C PRO A 801 -9.52 -2.87 -54.42
N ASP A 802 -8.35 -3.45 -54.18
CA ASP A 802 -7.02 -2.91 -54.50
C ASP A 802 -6.71 -1.55 -53.83
N VAL A 803 -7.42 -1.22 -52.74
CA VAL A 803 -7.20 0.01 -51.95
C VAL A 803 -6.91 -0.34 -50.50
N ARG A 804 -5.78 0.16 -49.99
CA ARG A 804 -5.44 0.14 -48.56
C ARG A 804 -5.85 1.47 -47.93
N ALA A 805 -6.98 1.49 -47.24
CA ALA A 805 -7.41 2.68 -46.50
C ALA A 805 -8.26 2.35 -45.27
N ASP A 806 -8.12 3.17 -44.23
CA ASP A 806 -8.99 3.20 -43.04
C ASP A 806 -9.18 1.84 -42.34
N TYR A 807 -8.08 1.23 -41.92
CA TYR A 807 -8.12 -0.01 -41.13
C TYR A 807 -6.92 -0.18 -40.21
N VAL A 808 -7.08 -0.99 -39.16
CA VAL A 808 -6.01 -1.45 -38.29
C VAL A 808 -5.96 -2.98 -38.31
N THR A 809 -4.75 -3.54 -38.23
CA THR A 809 -4.54 -4.99 -38.24
C THR A 809 -3.39 -5.41 -37.33
N ILE A 810 -3.57 -6.57 -36.70
CA ILE A 810 -2.55 -7.33 -35.97
C ILE A 810 -2.49 -8.72 -36.59
N TYR A 811 -1.29 -9.21 -36.89
CA TYR A 811 -1.12 -10.48 -37.59
C TYR A 811 0.16 -11.22 -37.18
N VAL A 812 0.13 -12.54 -37.37
CA VAL A 812 1.26 -13.43 -37.11
C VAL A 812 1.96 -13.78 -38.41
N ARG A 813 3.30 -13.79 -38.40
CA ARG A 813 4.15 -14.18 -39.54
C ARG A 813 4.57 -15.65 -39.49
N ASN A 814 5.13 -16.16 -40.59
CA ASN A 814 5.75 -17.50 -40.66
C ASN A 814 6.84 -17.76 -39.61
N SER A 815 7.49 -16.72 -39.11
CA SER A 815 8.48 -16.81 -38.04
C SER A 815 7.88 -16.93 -36.63
N GLY A 816 6.54 -16.93 -36.49
CA GLY A 816 5.85 -16.84 -35.20
C GLY A 816 5.81 -15.43 -34.61
N GLN A 817 6.37 -14.44 -35.32
CA GLN A 817 6.39 -13.06 -34.86
C GLN A 817 5.04 -12.38 -35.08
N VAL A 818 4.60 -11.60 -34.09
CA VAL A 818 3.38 -10.78 -34.18
C VAL A 818 3.73 -9.37 -34.63
N TYR A 819 2.98 -8.82 -35.58
CA TYR A 819 3.17 -7.48 -36.11
C TYR A 819 1.84 -6.73 -36.22
N SER A 820 1.90 -5.41 -36.03
CA SER A 820 0.77 -4.51 -36.31
C SER A 820 1.08 -3.56 -37.47
N ARG A 821 0.08 -3.35 -38.33
CA ARG A 821 0.03 -2.36 -39.42
C ARG A 821 -1.37 -1.74 -39.47
N GLY A 822 -1.56 -0.70 -40.28
CA GLY A 822 -2.86 -0.20 -40.69
C GLY A 822 -2.72 1.05 -41.56
N PHE A 823 -3.85 1.68 -41.85
CA PHE A 823 -3.94 2.88 -42.67
C PHE A 823 -4.96 3.87 -42.07
N ASP A 824 -4.60 5.16 -42.05
CA ASP A 824 -5.50 6.29 -41.80
C ASP A 824 -5.64 7.11 -43.08
N GLY A 825 -6.84 7.12 -43.66
CA GLY A 825 -7.02 7.40 -45.07
C GLY A 825 -6.11 6.47 -45.89
N SER A 826 -5.32 7.03 -46.80
CA SER A 826 -4.30 6.27 -47.57
C SER A 826 -2.90 6.26 -46.93
N SER A 827 -2.76 6.82 -45.73
CA SER A 827 -1.47 6.95 -45.04
C SER A 827 -1.17 5.69 -44.23
N GLU A 828 -0.04 5.03 -44.49
CA GLU A 828 0.36 3.82 -43.78
C GLU A 828 0.88 4.16 -42.37
N PHE A 829 0.40 3.43 -41.36
CA PHE A 829 0.99 3.44 -40.04
C PHE A 829 2.35 2.73 -40.01
N ASN A 830 3.30 3.24 -39.23
CA ASN A 830 4.61 2.60 -39.03
C ASN A 830 4.44 1.13 -38.60
N LEU A 831 5.19 0.21 -39.21
CA LEU A 831 5.18 -1.20 -38.80
C LEU A 831 5.75 -1.38 -37.39
N VAL A 832 5.03 -2.06 -36.49
CA VAL A 832 5.48 -2.33 -35.11
C VAL A 832 5.51 -3.83 -34.84
N SER A 833 6.58 -4.30 -34.19
CA SER A 833 6.83 -5.70 -33.85
C SER A 833 6.43 -5.98 -32.40
N GLY A 834 5.60 -6.98 -32.17
CA GLY A 834 5.20 -7.48 -30.85
C GLY A 834 6.12 -8.57 -30.28
N GLY A 835 7.19 -8.92 -30.99
CA GLY A 835 8.07 -10.04 -30.62
C GLY A 835 7.59 -11.38 -31.16
N SER A 836 8.21 -12.46 -30.70
CA SER A 836 7.84 -13.84 -31.03
C SER A 836 7.43 -14.56 -29.75
N PRO A 837 6.13 -14.58 -29.40
CA PRO A 837 5.69 -15.19 -28.17
C PRO A 837 5.93 -16.71 -28.20
N GLY A 838 6.34 -17.28 -27.07
CA GLY A 838 6.57 -18.73 -26.94
C GLY A 838 5.28 -19.55 -26.96
N THR A 839 4.18 -18.94 -26.50
CA THR A 839 2.79 -19.39 -26.64
C THR A 839 1.95 -18.19 -27.05
N LEU A 840 1.02 -18.33 -27.98
CA LEU A 840 0.09 -17.26 -28.34
C LEU A 840 -1.32 -17.85 -28.34
N ASP A 841 -2.15 -17.34 -27.44
CA ASP A 841 -3.48 -17.88 -27.17
C ASP A 841 -4.48 -17.27 -28.14
N SER A 842 -4.44 -15.93 -28.26
CA SER A 842 -5.33 -15.17 -29.13
C SER A 842 -4.70 -13.85 -29.58
N LEU A 843 -5.16 -13.34 -30.73
CA LEU A 843 -4.93 -11.96 -31.12
C LEU A 843 -6.10 -11.09 -30.66
N PHE A 844 -5.84 -9.80 -30.39
CA PHE A 844 -6.90 -8.85 -30.09
C PHE A 844 -6.75 -7.48 -30.78
N ILE A 845 -7.89 -6.84 -31.01
CA ILE A 845 -8.01 -5.41 -31.34
C ILE A 845 -9.08 -4.80 -30.42
N ALA A 846 -8.68 -3.93 -29.50
CA ALA A 846 -9.58 -3.24 -28.56
C ALA A 846 -9.82 -1.80 -28.97
N ARG A 847 -11.08 -1.36 -28.96
CA ARG A 847 -11.46 0.04 -29.22
C ARG A 847 -11.59 0.77 -27.88
N VAL A 848 -10.53 1.49 -27.48
CA VAL A 848 -10.44 2.12 -26.15
C VAL A 848 -11.04 3.52 -26.11
N ASP A 849 -11.17 4.18 -27.26
CA ASP A 849 -11.90 5.45 -27.42
C ASP A 849 -12.57 5.50 -28.81
N GLU A 850 -13.31 6.56 -29.12
CA GLU A 850 -14.05 6.74 -30.37
C GLU A 850 -13.22 6.39 -31.61
N ASN A 851 -11.95 6.81 -31.65
CA ASN A 851 -11.05 6.60 -32.80
C ASN A 851 -9.77 5.83 -32.47
N THR A 852 -9.61 5.38 -31.22
CA THR A 852 -8.35 4.84 -30.70
C THR A 852 -8.46 3.34 -30.48
N PHE A 853 -7.48 2.60 -30.99
CA PHE A 853 -7.42 1.14 -30.94
C PHE A 853 -6.11 0.65 -30.35
N GLU A 854 -6.18 -0.27 -29.39
CA GLU A 854 -5.04 -1.07 -28.95
C GLU A 854 -5.04 -2.41 -29.69
N LEU A 855 -3.90 -2.79 -30.23
CA LEU A 855 -3.72 -4.04 -30.94
C LEU A 855 -2.68 -4.88 -30.24
N GLY A 856 -2.94 -6.17 -30.08
CA GLY A 856 -2.01 -7.03 -29.36
C GLY A 856 -2.40 -8.50 -29.37
N TYR A 857 -1.89 -9.21 -28.38
CA TYR A 857 -2.13 -10.63 -28.21
C TYR A 857 -2.17 -11.05 -26.75
N TYR A 858 -2.78 -12.20 -26.49
CA TYR A 858 -2.69 -12.90 -25.20
C TYR A 858 -1.67 -14.03 -25.28
N SER A 859 -0.86 -14.17 -24.22
CA SER A 859 0.11 -15.25 -24.05
C SER A 859 0.06 -15.72 -22.61
N ASN A 860 -0.31 -16.99 -22.40
CA ASN A 860 -0.60 -17.56 -21.09
C ASN A 860 -1.61 -16.71 -20.29
N GLY A 861 -2.63 -16.19 -20.97
CA GLY A 861 -3.65 -15.32 -20.37
C GLY A 861 -3.19 -13.88 -20.06
N LEU A 862 -1.92 -13.52 -20.32
CA LEU A 862 -1.43 -12.15 -20.14
C LEU A 862 -1.64 -11.31 -21.40
N ARG A 863 -2.20 -10.11 -21.25
CA ARG A 863 -2.44 -9.14 -22.33
C ARG A 863 -1.16 -8.40 -22.72
N ASN A 864 -0.75 -8.48 -23.98
CA ASN A 864 0.43 -7.81 -24.51
C ASN A 864 0.03 -6.83 -25.60
N ILE A 865 0.13 -5.53 -25.33
CA ILE A 865 -0.17 -4.46 -26.30
C ILE A 865 1.04 -4.28 -27.22
N VAL A 866 0.82 -4.38 -28.54
CA VAL A 866 1.84 -4.19 -29.57
C VAL A 866 1.80 -2.77 -30.13
N ALA A 867 0.63 -2.19 -30.32
CA ALA A 867 0.49 -0.83 -30.81
C ALA A 867 -0.83 -0.19 -30.38
N THR A 868 -0.82 1.13 -30.20
CA THR A 868 -2.01 1.97 -30.08
C THR A 868 -2.12 2.86 -31.32
N ARG A 869 -3.30 2.94 -31.94
CA ARG A 869 -3.52 3.62 -33.22
C ARG A 869 -4.78 4.47 -33.18
N ASP A 870 -4.67 5.68 -33.71
CA ASP A 870 -5.80 6.59 -33.93
C ASP A 870 -6.14 6.63 -35.42
N VAL A 871 -7.38 6.34 -35.80
CA VAL A 871 -7.86 6.42 -37.20
C VAL A 871 -8.86 7.56 -37.30
N GLY A 872 -8.64 8.52 -38.20
CA GLY A 872 -9.46 9.73 -38.30
C GLY A 872 -10.84 9.54 -38.94
N ASN A 873 -11.16 8.34 -39.41
CA ASN A 873 -12.43 8.00 -40.05
C ASN A 873 -13.47 7.56 -39.01
N THR A 874 -14.57 8.28 -38.89
CA THR A 874 -15.63 8.02 -37.89
C THR A 874 -16.37 6.69 -38.08
N ALA A 875 -16.26 6.06 -39.25
CA ALA A 875 -16.84 4.73 -39.52
C ALA A 875 -15.90 3.58 -39.09
N ILE A 876 -14.70 3.87 -38.56
CA ILE A 876 -13.78 2.85 -38.08
C ILE A 876 -14.45 1.99 -36.99
N GLY A 877 -14.36 0.67 -37.13
CA GLY A 877 -15.05 -0.29 -36.26
C GLY A 877 -16.35 -0.86 -36.84
N ASP A 878 -16.81 -0.37 -37.99
CA ASP A 878 -18.02 -0.86 -38.67
C ASP A 878 -17.78 -2.15 -39.48
N ALA A 879 -16.51 -2.55 -39.66
CA ALA A 879 -16.14 -3.84 -40.22
C ALA A 879 -15.11 -4.53 -39.35
N ILE A 880 -15.35 -5.81 -39.07
CA ILE A 880 -14.45 -6.69 -38.32
C ILE A 880 -14.15 -7.94 -39.14
N GLY A 881 -13.04 -8.62 -38.84
CA GLY A 881 -12.72 -9.91 -39.45
C GLY A 881 -11.24 -10.18 -39.48
N PHE A 882 -10.74 -10.66 -40.62
CA PHE A 882 -9.37 -11.14 -40.78
C PHE A 882 -8.62 -10.43 -41.91
N TYR A 883 -7.30 -10.41 -41.78
CA TYR A 883 -6.35 -9.84 -42.71
C TYR A 883 -5.32 -10.91 -43.10
N SER A 884 -4.84 -10.88 -44.34
CA SER A 884 -3.69 -11.68 -44.78
C SER A 884 -2.73 -10.92 -45.70
N ASP A 885 -1.43 -11.20 -45.57
CA ASP A 885 -0.36 -10.80 -46.49
C ASP A 885 0.22 -12.06 -47.15
N VAL A 886 -0.18 -12.32 -48.40
CA VAL A 886 0.18 -13.50 -49.19
C VAL A 886 1.53 -13.28 -49.84
N ARG A 887 2.55 -14.03 -49.40
CA ARG A 887 3.95 -13.87 -49.83
C ARG A 887 4.58 -15.09 -50.47
N ASN A 888 3.89 -16.23 -50.44
CA ASN A 888 4.31 -17.47 -51.08
C ASN A 888 3.15 -18.50 -51.09
N ALA A 889 3.26 -19.58 -51.86
CA ALA A 889 2.29 -20.68 -51.85
C ALA A 889 2.37 -21.49 -50.53
N GLY A 890 1.22 -21.97 -50.03
CA GLY A 890 1.13 -22.68 -48.74
C GLY A 890 -0.22 -22.46 -48.04
N VAL A 891 -0.38 -23.04 -46.85
CA VAL A 891 -1.59 -22.86 -46.01
C VAL A 891 -1.21 -22.23 -44.67
N ARG A 892 -1.91 -21.16 -44.29
CA ARG A 892 -1.72 -20.51 -42.99
C ARG A 892 -3.05 -20.21 -42.32
N GLY A 893 -3.16 -20.44 -41.01
CA GLY A 893 -4.35 -20.08 -40.25
C GLY A 893 -4.44 -20.84 -38.95
N GLN A 894 -5.59 -21.47 -38.72
CA GLN A 894 -6.03 -22.06 -37.45
C GLN A 894 -6.52 -21.02 -36.44
N PHE A 895 -7.27 -20.03 -36.94
CA PHE A 895 -8.05 -19.14 -36.08
C PHE A 895 -9.41 -19.74 -35.74
N ASP A 896 -9.80 -19.63 -34.47
CA ASP A 896 -11.10 -20.07 -33.98
C ASP A 896 -11.70 -19.03 -33.00
N ASN A 897 -12.98 -19.17 -32.66
CA ASN A 897 -13.70 -18.37 -31.66
C ASN A 897 -13.53 -16.85 -31.82
N LEU A 898 -13.84 -16.33 -33.01
CA LEU A 898 -13.96 -14.89 -33.21
C LEU A 898 -15.04 -14.37 -32.26
N ARG A 899 -14.69 -13.45 -31.37
CA ARG A 899 -15.58 -12.96 -30.30
C ARG A 899 -15.33 -11.49 -29.98
N ILE A 900 -16.34 -10.83 -29.45
CA ILE A 900 -16.23 -9.52 -28.82
C ILE A 900 -16.36 -9.68 -27.30
N GLN A 901 -15.46 -9.03 -26.55
CA GLN A 901 -15.49 -8.92 -25.10
C GLN A 901 -15.69 -7.45 -24.69
N GLY A 902 -16.49 -7.17 -23.65
CA GLY A 902 -16.63 -5.85 -23.02
C GLY A 902 -16.79 -5.96 -21.50
N GLU A 903 -16.93 -4.84 -20.80
CA GLU A 903 -17.10 -4.76 -19.33
C GLU A 903 -18.51 -4.31 -18.96
N ASP A 904 -19.22 -5.10 -18.13
CA ASP A 904 -20.49 -4.70 -17.51
C ASP A 904 -20.29 -4.48 -15.99
N PHE A 905 -20.97 -3.46 -15.44
CA PHE A 905 -21.04 -3.25 -13.99
C PHE A 905 -22.19 -4.06 -13.40
N LEU A 906 -21.88 -5.04 -12.55
CA LEU A 906 -22.89 -5.72 -11.74
C LEU A 906 -22.96 -5.04 -10.38
N VAL A 907 -24.08 -4.38 -10.12
CA VAL A 907 -24.47 -3.90 -8.80
C VAL A 907 -25.21 -5.03 -8.08
N ALA A 908 -24.95 -5.23 -6.79
CA ALA A 908 -25.62 -6.27 -5.99
C ALA A 908 -26.39 -5.65 -4.82
N GLY A 909 -27.56 -6.21 -4.51
CA GLY A 909 -28.30 -5.92 -3.30
C GLY A 909 -27.73 -6.66 -2.10
N GLU A 910 -27.80 -6.06 -0.91
CA GLU A 910 -27.36 -6.69 0.34
C GLU A 910 -28.57 -7.14 1.20
N THR A 911 -28.35 -8.03 2.16
CA THR A 911 -29.43 -8.49 3.04
C THR A 911 -28.97 -8.53 4.48
N LEU A 912 -29.72 -7.90 5.38
CA LEU A 912 -29.56 -8.09 6.82
C LEU A 912 -30.61 -9.08 7.31
N LEU A 913 -30.16 -10.17 7.93
CA LEU A 913 -31.02 -11.18 8.52
C LEU A 913 -31.18 -10.96 10.03
N VAL A 914 -32.42 -10.99 10.52
CA VAL A 914 -32.75 -11.00 11.95
C VAL A 914 -33.63 -12.20 12.23
N ASP A 915 -33.11 -13.25 12.88
CA ASP A 915 -33.87 -14.48 13.16
C ASP A 915 -35.04 -14.24 14.12
N GLY A 916 -34.87 -13.29 15.06
CA GLY A 916 -35.87 -12.92 16.04
C GLY A 916 -36.86 -11.85 15.55
N ASP A 917 -37.43 -11.11 16.52
CA ASP A 917 -38.36 -10.02 16.23
C ASP A 917 -37.62 -8.72 15.90
N VAL A 918 -38.20 -7.89 15.02
CA VAL A 918 -37.75 -6.51 14.79
C VAL A 918 -38.80 -5.54 15.33
N THR A 919 -38.39 -4.64 16.24
CA THR A 919 -39.28 -3.60 16.79
C THR A 919 -38.73 -2.21 16.53
N LEU A 920 -39.50 -1.39 15.81
CA LEU A 920 -39.18 0.00 15.52
C LEU A 920 -40.01 0.94 16.41
N SER A 921 -39.43 2.09 16.79
CA SER A 921 -40.12 3.14 17.58
C SER A 921 -40.48 4.33 16.69
N ALA A 922 -41.32 5.25 17.17
CA ALA A 922 -41.85 6.36 16.35
C ALA A 922 -40.78 7.31 15.77
N ASP A 923 -39.58 7.37 16.36
CA ASP A 923 -38.48 8.26 15.94
C ASP A 923 -37.27 7.49 15.40
N THR A 924 -37.46 6.29 14.86
CA THR A 924 -36.38 5.49 14.25
C THR A 924 -36.39 5.60 12.73
N THR A 925 -35.26 5.31 12.09
CA THR A 925 -35.17 5.20 10.62
C THR A 925 -34.70 3.80 10.22
N LEU A 926 -35.40 3.16 9.29
CA LEU A 926 -34.91 2.03 8.51
C LEU A 926 -34.54 2.54 7.11
N ALA A 927 -33.30 2.32 6.68
CA ALA A 927 -32.77 2.76 5.41
C ALA A 927 -32.25 1.59 4.56
N LEU A 928 -32.57 1.63 3.26
CA LEU A 928 -32.29 0.60 2.26
C LEU A 928 -31.92 1.29 0.93
N ASP A 929 -30.96 0.74 0.18
CA ASP A 929 -30.64 1.19 -1.17
C ASP A 929 -31.23 0.26 -2.24
N VAL A 930 -31.73 0.78 -3.36
CA VAL A 930 -32.27 -0.01 -4.48
C VAL A 930 -31.65 0.42 -5.81
N PHE A 931 -31.50 -0.52 -6.73
CA PHE A 931 -31.05 -0.27 -8.10
C PHE A 931 -32.17 -0.50 -9.11
N ASN A 932 -32.84 -1.64 -9.05
CA ASN A 932 -33.97 -2.00 -9.88
C ASN A 932 -34.84 -3.05 -9.17
N PRO A 933 -35.99 -3.48 -9.71
CA PRO A 933 -36.86 -4.48 -9.09
C PRO A 933 -36.20 -5.81 -8.66
N LEU A 934 -35.03 -6.15 -9.21
CA LEU A 934 -34.31 -7.38 -8.92
C LEU A 934 -33.09 -7.17 -8.00
N ILE A 935 -32.66 -5.92 -7.82
CA ILE A 935 -31.40 -5.58 -7.17
C ILE A 935 -31.66 -4.43 -6.20
N GLY A 936 -31.56 -4.74 -4.91
CA GLY A 936 -31.67 -3.78 -3.83
C GLY A 936 -31.45 -4.46 -2.48
N ASP A 937 -31.26 -3.64 -1.46
CA ASP A 937 -31.12 -4.09 -0.11
C ASP A 937 -32.43 -4.62 0.45
N ARG A 938 -32.32 -5.59 1.34
CA ARG A 938 -33.47 -6.21 2.00
C ARG A 938 -33.23 -6.43 3.49
N LEU A 939 -34.25 -6.14 4.30
CA LEU A 939 -34.30 -6.58 5.69
C LEU A 939 -35.15 -7.86 5.77
N GLU A 940 -34.54 -8.96 6.22
CA GLU A 940 -35.24 -10.24 6.41
C GLU A 940 -35.43 -10.53 7.90
N VAL A 941 -36.69 -10.72 8.31
CA VAL A 941 -37.10 -10.89 9.71
C VAL A 941 -37.72 -12.27 9.92
N GLY A 942 -37.00 -13.19 10.54
CA GLY A 942 -37.49 -14.53 10.87
C GLY A 942 -38.70 -14.51 11.83
N GLY A 943 -38.82 -13.47 12.67
CA GLY A 943 -39.91 -13.27 13.62
C GLY A 943 -40.96 -12.23 13.20
N HIS A 944 -41.46 -11.48 14.19
CA HIS A 944 -42.46 -10.44 14.00
C HIS A 944 -41.83 -9.06 13.75
N LEU A 945 -42.27 -8.35 12.71
CA LEU A 945 -41.93 -6.95 12.44
C LEU A 945 -42.99 -6.00 13.04
N THR A 946 -42.60 -5.21 14.03
CA THR A 946 -43.42 -4.08 14.54
C THR A 946 -42.95 -2.79 13.89
N ALA A 947 -43.68 -2.32 12.87
CA ALA A 947 -43.33 -1.14 12.09
C ALA A 947 -43.76 0.17 12.78
N ALA A 948 -42.84 1.13 12.80
CA ALA A 948 -42.99 2.52 13.22
C ALA A 948 -41.85 3.36 12.61
N GLY A 949 -41.84 4.66 12.85
CA GLY A 949 -40.76 5.54 12.41
C GLY A 949 -40.78 5.82 10.92
N THR A 950 -39.60 6.06 10.34
CA THR A 950 -39.42 6.37 8.92
C THR A 950 -38.81 5.17 8.19
N ILE A 951 -39.39 4.81 7.03
CA ILE A 951 -38.66 4.00 6.03
C ILE A 951 -38.08 4.94 4.97
N GLU A 952 -36.79 4.81 4.73
CA GLU A 952 -36.00 5.55 3.75
C GLU A 952 -35.51 4.58 2.68
N VAL A 953 -35.91 4.78 1.43
CA VAL A 953 -35.42 4.01 0.29
C VAL A 953 -34.68 4.95 -0.62
N LEU A 954 -33.42 4.65 -0.88
CA LEU A 954 -32.53 5.43 -1.70
C LEU A 954 -32.31 4.73 -3.03
N LEU A 955 -32.31 5.48 -4.12
CA LEU A 955 -32.02 4.95 -5.45
C LEU A 955 -30.53 5.12 -5.70
N ASP A 956 -29.82 4.02 -6.04
CA ASP A 956 -28.41 4.12 -6.39
C ASP A 956 -28.20 5.09 -7.56
N ALA A 957 -27.13 5.88 -7.53
CA ALA A 957 -26.98 6.97 -8.51
C ALA A 957 -26.77 6.49 -9.95
N ALA A 958 -26.42 5.21 -10.18
CA ALA A 958 -26.34 4.63 -11.51
C ALA A 958 -27.66 3.99 -11.98
N ALA A 959 -28.66 3.89 -11.09
CA ALA A 959 -29.96 3.32 -11.42
C ALA A 959 -30.80 4.26 -12.29
N ALA A 960 -31.66 3.66 -13.12
CA ALA A 960 -32.70 4.39 -13.85
C ALA A 960 -33.83 4.79 -12.90
N THR A 961 -34.53 5.88 -13.22
CA THR A 961 -35.76 6.26 -12.50
C THR A 961 -36.78 5.12 -12.56
N PRO A 962 -37.38 4.71 -11.43
CA PRO A 962 -38.42 3.68 -11.42
C PRO A 962 -39.63 4.04 -12.30
N THR A 963 -40.20 3.03 -12.94
CA THR A 963 -41.26 3.15 -13.95
C THR A 963 -42.53 2.41 -13.54
N LEU A 964 -43.65 2.73 -14.18
CA LEU A 964 -44.95 2.11 -13.88
C LEU A 964 -44.89 0.57 -13.92
N GLY A 965 -45.25 -0.07 -12.82
CA GLY A 965 -45.28 -1.52 -12.68
C GLY A 965 -44.03 -2.13 -12.05
N ASP A 966 -42.99 -1.33 -11.78
CA ASP A 966 -41.84 -1.79 -11.01
C ASP A 966 -42.26 -2.15 -9.57
N VAL A 967 -41.73 -3.27 -9.06
CA VAL A 967 -42.00 -3.80 -7.72
C VAL A 967 -40.66 -4.13 -7.05
N PHE A 968 -40.39 -3.52 -5.90
CA PHE A 968 -39.17 -3.69 -5.14
C PHE A 968 -39.49 -4.46 -3.86
N ASP A 969 -38.92 -5.66 -3.73
CA ASP A 969 -38.96 -6.46 -2.49
C ASP A 969 -37.88 -5.96 -1.53
N VAL A 970 -38.30 -5.29 -0.46
CA VAL A 970 -37.39 -4.61 0.47
C VAL A 970 -37.50 -5.11 1.91
N LEU A 971 -38.55 -5.90 2.22
CA LEU A 971 -38.83 -6.42 3.56
C LEU A 971 -39.35 -7.86 3.47
N ASP A 972 -38.69 -8.79 4.15
CA ASP A 972 -39.26 -10.12 4.40
C ASP A 972 -39.56 -10.28 5.89
N PHE A 973 -40.70 -10.88 6.23
CA PHE A 973 -41.07 -11.13 7.63
C PHE A 973 -42.03 -12.33 7.80
N ALA A 974 -41.95 -13.02 8.94
CA ALA A 974 -42.93 -14.08 9.24
C ALA A 974 -44.32 -13.52 9.57
N SER A 975 -44.39 -12.33 10.19
CA SER A 975 -45.61 -11.55 10.37
C SER A 975 -45.29 -10.09 10.66
N ALA A 976 -46.19 -9.16 10.34
CA ALA A 976 -46.01 -7.73 10.61
C ALA A 976 -47.22 -7.10 11.32
N SER A 977 -46.97 -6.03 12.08
CA SER A 977 -47.99 -5.14 12.64
C SER A 977 -47.49 -3.69 12.72
N GLY A 978 -48.38 -2.76 13.06
CA GLY A 978 -48.04 -1.33 13.13
C GLY A 978 -48.13 -0.64 11.76
N ALA A 979 -47.42 0.48 11.62
CA ALA A 979 -47.33 1.27 10.38
C ALA A 979 -46.14 2.24 10.47
N PHE A 980 -45.43 2.47 9.36
CA PHE A 980 -44.46 3.55 9.29
C PHE A 980 -45.15 4.92 9.43
N ASN A 981 -44.55 5.81 10.21
CA ASN A 981 -45.01 7.18 10.44
C ASN A 981 -44.66 8.10 9.27
N ALA A 982 -43.59 7.80 8.52
CA ALA A 982 -43.16 8.55 7.35
C ALA A 982 -42.48 7.67 6.31
N TYR A 983 -42.50 8.12 5.05
CA TYR A 983 -41.89 7.45 3.90
C TYR A 983 -40.99 8.45 3.19
N GLN A 984 -39.70 8.13 3.08
CA GLN A 984 -38.72 8.89 2.30
C GLN A 984 -38.33 8.03 1.10
N LEU A 985 -38.98 8.25 -0.04
CA LEU A 985 -38.83 7.41 -1.22
C LEU A 985 -38.24 8.21 -2.39
N PRO A 986 -37.62 7.55 -3.39
CA PRO A 986 -37.07 8.22 -4.55
C PRO A 986 -38.14 8.98 -5.32
N SER A 987 -37.76 10.11 -5.93
CA SER A 987 -38.68 10.88 -6.78
C SER A 987 -39.05 10.09 -8.04
N LEU A 988 -40.32 10.13 -8.43
CA LEU A 988 -40.84 9.48 -9.64
C LEU A 988 -41.16 10.51 -10.72
N ASP A 989 -41.27 10.03 -11.97
CA ASP A 989 -41.74 10.84 -13.10
C ASP A 989 -43.20 11.29 -12.90
N ALA A 990 -43.57 12.41 -13.52
CA ALA A 990 -44.89 13.01 -13.37
C ALA A 990 -46.03 12.05 -13.76
N GLY A 991 -47.01 11.89 -12.87
CA GLY A 991 -48.15 10.97 -13.05
C GLY A 991 -47.92 9.56 -12.49
N LEU A 992 -46.83 9.32 -11.77
CA LEU A 992 -46.55 8.09 -11.03
C LEU A 992 -46.46 8.37 -9.52
N ALA A 993 -46.85 7.38 -8.72
CA ALA A 993 -46.77 7.42 -7.27
C ALA A 993 -46.28 6.07 -6.72
N TRP A 994 -45.67 6.10 -5.53
CA TRP A 994 -45.34 4.87 -4.79
C TRP A 994 -46.57 4.33 -4.07
N SER A 995 -46.84 3.04 -4.21
CA SER A 995 -47.82 2.30 -3.39
C SER A 995 -47.09 1.54 -2.29
N VAL A 996 -47.54 1.76 -1.05
CA VAL A 996 -47.04 1.11 0.17
C VAL A 996 -48.03 0.10 0.75
N THR A 997 -49.10 -0.23 -0.01
CA THR A 997 -50.21 -1.06 0.47
C THR A 997 -49.75 -2.48 0.83
N ASP A 998 -48.81 -3.01 0.04
CA ASP A 998 -48.29 -4.37 0.18
C ASP A 998 -47.00 -4.43 1.01
N LEU A 999 -46.45 -3.29 1.45
CA LEU A 999 -45.18 -3.20 2.18
C LEU A 999 -45.17 -4.00 3.49
N LEU A 1000 -46.28 -4.01 4.24
CA LEU A 1000 -46.44 -4.81 5.47
C LEU A 1000 -47.31 -6.07 5.26
N VAL A 1001 -47.52 -6.47 4.01
CA VAL A 1001 -48.25 -7.70 3.64
C VAL A 1001 -47.32 -8.69 2.94
N THR A 1002 -46.65 -8.25 1.88
CA THR A 1002 -45.73 -9.06 1.07
C THR A 1002 -44.30 -8.53 1.09
N GLY A 1003 -44.05 -7.31 1.62
CA GLY A 1003 -42.72 -6.71 1.64
C GLY A 1003 -42.44 -5.71 0.53
N GLU A 1004 -43.41 -5.50 -0.34
CA GLU A 1004 -43.19 -4.90 -1.65
C GLU A 1004 -43.57 -3.41 -1.69
N LEU A 1005 -42.69 -2.61 -2.30
CA LEU A 1005 -42.98 -1.26 -2.78
C LEU A 1005 -43.24 -1.29 -4.28
N SER A 1006 -44.35 -0.71 -4.75
CA SER A 1006 -44.66 -0.70 -6.17
C SER A 1006 -44.85 0.70 -6.74
N VAL A 1007 -44.46 0.88 -8.00
CA VAL A 1007 -44.70 2.11 -8.75
C VAL A 1007 -46.03 1.98 -9.48
N VAL A 1008 -46.98 2.81 -9.10
CA VAL A 1008 -48.34 2.83 -9.66
C VAL A 1008 -48.63 4.16 -10.37
N THR A 1009 -49.74 4.22 -11.09
CA THR A 1009 -50.23 5.49 -11.62
C THR A 1009 -50.67 6.38 -10.47
N ASP A 1010 -50.30 7.64 -10.51
CA ASP A 1010 -50.78 8.61 -9.53
C ASP A 1010 -52.30 8.81 -9.70
N VAL A 1011 -53.03 8.65 -8.60
CA VAL A 1011 -54.49 8.72 -8.54
C VAL A 1011 -54.99 9.90 -7.69
N ASP A 1012 -54.08 10.63 -7.03
CA ASP A 1012 -54.32 11.82 -6.20
C ASP A 1012 -53.62 13.02 -6.85
N LEU A 1013 -54.25 13.57 -7.90
CA LEU A 1013 -53.62 14.51 -8.83
C LEU A 1013 -53.69 15.96 -8.38
N ASP A 1014 -54.45 16.27 -7.33
CA ASP A 1014 -54.40 17.58 -6.68
C ASP A 1014 -53.60 17.58 -5.36
N ASN A 1015 -52.97 16.45 -5.03
CA ASN A 1015 -52.08 16.22 -3.89
C ASN A 1015 -52.74 16.63 -2.55
N ASP A 1016 -54.05 16.47 -2.42
CA ASP A 1016 -54.78 16.81 -1.20
C ASP A 1016 -54.83 15.66 -0.17
N GLY A 1017 -54.31 14.49 -0.57
CA GLY A 1017 -54.25 13.28 0.25
C GLY A 1017 -55.53 12.43 0.17
N LEU A 1018 -56.50 12.78 -0.68
CA LEU A 1018 -57.77 12.08 -0.84
C LEU A 1018 -58.08 11.83 -2.32
N VAL A 1019 -58.18 10.56 -2.70
CA VAL A 1019 -58.67 10.20 -4.05
C VAL A 1019 -60.18 10.42 -4.14
N THR A 1020 -60.59 11.53 -4.73
CA THR A 1020 -61.98 11.98 -4.83
C THR A 1020 -62.44 12.22 -6.28
N GLY A 1021 -63.66 12.72 -6.44
CA GLY A 1021 -64.14 13.18 -7.76
C GLY A 1021 -63.38 14.38 -8.31
N SER A 1022 -62.60 15.09 -7.48
CA SER A 1022 -61.74 16.20 -7.90
C SER A 1022 -60.55 15.70 -8.72
N ASP A 1023 -59.92 14.60 -8.30
CA ASP A 1023 -58.84 13.92 -9.04
C ASP A 1023 -59.31 13.39 -10.36
N PHE A 1024 -60.49 12.78 -10.39
CA PHE A 1024 -61.12 12.34 -11.62
C PHE A 1024 -61.35 13.49 -12.60
N LEU A 1025 -61.79 14.66 -12.10
CA LEU A 1025 -61.94 15.86 -12.91
C LEU A 1025 -60.60 16.45 -13.35
N ALA A 1026 -59.54 16.29 -12.55
CA ALA A 1026 -58.18 16.66 -12.91
C ALA A 1026 -57.67 15.77 -14.06
N ILE A 1027 -57.77 14.44 -13.95
CA ILE A 1027 -57.45 13.45 -15.00
C ILE A 1027 -58.19 13.78 -16.29
N GLN A 1028 -59.50 14.03 -16.19
CA GLN A 1028 -60.34 14.32 -17.35
C GLN A 1028 -59.93 15.60 -18.09
N ARG A 1029 -59.26 16.54 -17.42
CA ARG A 1029 -58.81 17.81 -18.02
C ARG A 1029 -57.36 17.78 -18.48
N SER A 1030 -56.49 17.11 -17.75
CA SER A 1030 -55.04 17.14 -17.98
C SER A 1030 -54.53 15.94 -18.78
N ASN A 1031 -55.06 14.73 -18.54
CA ASN A 1031 -54.62 13.51 -19.23
C ASN A 1031 -55.73 12.44 -19.31
N PRO A 1032 -56.71 12.60 -20.24
CA PRO A 1032 -57.88 11.72 -20.34
C PRO A 1032 -57.56 10.25 -20.65
N ALA A 1033 -56.34 9.95 -21.12
CA ALA A 1033 -55.89 8.58 -21.39
C ALA A 1033 -55.78 7.73 -20.11
N LEU A 1034 -55.58 8.36 -18.95
CA LEU A 1034 -55.46 7.69 -17.65
C LEU A 1034 -56.82 7.33 -17.04
N ILE A 1035 -57.95 7.78 -17.61
CA ILE A 1035 -59.30 7.52 -17.08
C ILE A 1035 -59.60 6.03 -16.99
N ALA A 1036 -59.24 5.24 -18.02
CA ALA A 1036 -59.51 3.81 -18.04
C ALA A 1036 -58.71 3.06 -16.96
N GLU A 1037 -57.50 3.53 -16.68
CA GLU A 1037 -56.61 2.96 -15.67
C GLU A 1037 -57.03 3.36 -14.25
N TRP A 1038 -57.38 4.62 -14.02
CA TRP A 1038 -57.97 5.11 -12.76
C TRP A 1038 -59.26 4.36 -12.42
N GLN A 1039 -60.12 4.12 -13.42
CA GLN A 1039 -61.33 3.30 -13.27
C GLN A 1039 -61.01 1.83 -13.03
N ARG A 1040 -59.90 1.29 -13.53
CA ARG A 1040 -59.49 -0.09 -13.27
C ARG A 1040 -59.03 -0.27 -11.82
N GLN A 1041 -58.29 0.70 -11.29
CA GLN A 1041 -57.74 0.66 -9.93
C GLN A 1041 -58.81 0.92 -8.85
N LEU A 1042 -59.80 1.78 -9.13
CA LEU A 1042 -60.78 2.23 -8.13
C LEU A 1042 -62.25 1.86 -8.46
N GLY A 1043 -62.54 1.44 -9.69
CA GLY A 1043 -63.91 1.27 -10.20
C GLY A 1043 -64.70 0.09 -9.63
N ASN A 1044 -64.08 -0.78 -8.82
CA ASN A 1044 -64.78 -1.86 -8.10
C ASN A 1044 -65.13 -1.50 -6.64
N GLN A 1045 -64.77 -0.32 -6.14
CA GLN A 1045 -65.01 0.07 -4.74
C GLN A 1045 -66.34 0.81 -4.51
N LEU A 1046 -67.22 0.94 -5.51
CA LEU A 1046 -68.57 1.50 -5.33
C LEU A 1046 -69.52 0.49 -4.66
N VAL A 1047 -69.27 0.17 -3.39
CA VAL A 1047 -70.32 -0.35 -2.50
C VAL A 1047 -71.30 0.80 -2.24
N ALA A 1048 -72.52 0.64 -2.74
CA ALA A 1048 -73.59 1.62 -2.58
C ALA A 1048 -73.81 1.97 -1.09
N PRO A 1049 -73.89 3.27 -0.71
CA PRO A 1049 -74.10 3.65 0.68
C PRO A 1049 -75.54 3.33 1.10
N THR A 1050 -75.68 2.51 2.15
CA THR A 1050 -76.91 2.35 2.93
C THR A 1050 -77.31 3.69 3.57
N PRO A 1051 -78.58 4.14 3.49
CA PRO A 1051 -78.96 5.47 3.97
C PRO A 1051 -79.17 5.46 5.49
N ALA A 1052 -78.30 6.15 6.23
CA ALA A 1052 -78.48 6.43 7.65
C ALA A 1052 -78.72 7.94 7.89
N ARG A 1053 -80.00 8.29 7.93
CA ARG A 1053 -80.68 9.29 8.79
C ARG A 1053 -79.89 10.57 9.20
N ALA A 1054 -80.36 11.70 8.67
CA ALA A 1054 -79.95 13.05 9.07
C ALA A 1054 -80.10 13.32 10.58
N GLN A 1055 -79.03 13.83 11.19
CA GLN A 1055 -79.06 14.66 12.39
C GLN A 1055 -78.60 16.08 12.00
N PRO A 1056 -79.29 17.14 12.43
CA PRO A 1056 -79.03 18.50 12.00
C PRO A 1056 -77.71 19.05 12.57
N VAL A 1057 -76.93 19.69 11.70
CA VAL A 1057 -75.72 20.46 12.01
C VAL A 1057 -76.10 21.75 12.77
N PRO A 1058 -75.50 22.07 13.93
CA PRO A 1058 -75.68 23.37 14.56
C PRO A 1058 -74.86 24.46 13.84
N GLU A 1059 -75.53 25.51 13.35
CA GLU A 1059 -74.88 26.72 12.83
C GLU A 1059 -74.21 27.54 13.95
N PRO A 1060 -73.02 28.13 13.72
CA PRO A 1060 -72.42 29.08 14.65
C PRO A 1060 -73.13 30.44 14.58
N THR A 1061 -73.66 30.89 15.71
CA THR A 1061 -74.38 32.17 15.86
C THR A 1061 -73.49 33.39 15.62
N ALA A 1062 -74.08 34.44 15.02
CA ALA A 1062 -73.53 35.75 14.65
C ALA A 1062 -72.88 36.59 15.78
N ALA A 1063 -72.64 36.03 16.98
CA ALA A 1063 -71.99 36.68 18.11
C ALA A 1063 -70.45 36.53 18.12
N VAL A 1064 -69.87 35.56 17.40
CA VAL A 1064 -68.41 35.31 17.35
C VAL A 1064 -67.70 36.15 16.27
N ILE A 1065 -68.44 36.59 15.25
CA ILE A 1065 -67.90 37.46 14.17
C ILE A 1065 -67.85 38.94 14.60
N CYS A 1066 -68.67 39.35 15.58
CA CYS A 1066 -68.67 40.73 16.09
C CYS A 1066 -67.65 41.02 17.21
N SER A 1067 -67.01 40.01 17.81
CA SER A 1067 -65.98 40.19 18.87
C SER A 1067 -64.55 40.31 18.33
N LEU A 1068 -64.29 39.90 17.08
CA LEU A 1068 -62.97 40.00 16.45
C LEU A 1068 -62.72 41.34 15.73
N LEU A 1069 -63.78 42.06 15.33
CA LEU A 1069 -63.67 43.39 14.71
C LEU A 1069 -63.51 44.55 15.73
N ALA A 1070 -63.86 44.35 17.01
CA ALA A 1070 -63.72 45.38 18.05
C ALA A 1070 -62.31 45.44 18.68
N SER A 1071 -61.58 44.30 18.71
CA SER A 1071 -60.23 44.20 19.30
C SER A 1071 -59.13 44.77 18.40
N ALA A 1072 -59.35 44.79 17.07
CA ALA A 1072 -58.41 45.35 16.09
C ALA A 1072 -58.44 46.90 16.03
N VAL A 1073 -59.54 47.54 16.46
CA VAL A 1073 -59.67 49.02 16.45
C VAL A 1073 -59.07 49.69 17.70
N VAL A 1074 -58.94 48.96 18.81
CA VAL A 1074 -58.31 49.46 20.05
C VAL A 1074 -56.77 49.37 19.99
N ALA A 1075 -56.22 48.33 19.35
CA ALA A 1075 -54.77 48.18 19.17
C ALA A 1075 -54.17 49.20 18.17
N LEU A 1076 -54.93 49.60 17.14
CA LEU A 1076 -54.48 50.59 16.15
C LEU A 1076 -54.55 52.05 16.65
N ARG A 1077 -55.34 52.34 17.69
CA ARG A 1077 -55.42 53.68 18.31
C ARG A 1077 -54.37 53.95 19.39
N GLN A 1078 -53.70 52.94 19.94
CA GLN A 1078 -52.59 53.15 20.90
C GLN A 1078 -51.21 53.33 20.23
N PHE A 1079 -51.04 52.94 18.96
CA PHE A 1079 -49.77 53.09 18.24
C PHE A 1079 -49.53 54.49 17.65
N ILE A 1080 -50.59 55.31 17.50
CA ILE A 1080 -50.50 56.67 16.89
C ILE A 1080 -50.34 57.80 17.94
N ALA A 1081 -50.33 57.51 19.24
CA ALA A 1081 -50.23 58.55 20.29
C ALA A 1081 -48.91 58.57 21.09
N THR A 1082 -47.91 57.75 20.76
CA THR A 1082 -46.54 57.89 21.33
C THR A 1082 -45.45 57.49 20.33
N ARG A 1083 -45.29 58.28 19.27
CA ARG A 1083 -43.99 58.76 18.74
C ARG A 1083 -44.19 60.06 17.99
#